data_AF-A0A0E2E1P2-F1
#
_entry.id   AF-A0A0E2E1P2-F1
#
_cell.length_a   1.000
_cell.length_b   1.000
_cell.length_c   1.000
_cell.angle_alpha   90.00
_cell.angle_beta   90.00
_cell.angle_gamma   90.00
#
_symmetry.space_group_name_H-M   'P 1'
#
loop_
_entity.id
_entity.type
_entity.pdbx_description
1 polymer ?
#
loop_
_entity_poly.entity_id
_entity_poly.type
_entity_poly.pdbx_seq_one_letter_code
_entity_poly.pdbx_strand_id
1 'polypeptide(L)'
;MKKIFSIAFCIFLLSFAHGFENDENSNVDFGIDLIKNRTGENKAGQYFKNFDKENTVLFLDGFWDLEFLGLSSFEFFDGYAKVNSFQGVFKQKANLSLLLLLNNAFYFETLYKDDYKKSTLALGYFGKEDSPIKHIRAGNSNIKFPLNYGYINTGGGKFISPGIMGTFAGDKWNVDTMLRYESSEYNSKTYYGSTEVIENKISINAWQRARHFYIPVDSLYGKPVLVFVKDFAGAQWRPLSPDEFSVDPRLKVLSLKKSYPEGVAINYFDLESNPADVNNPANKHLNNVKTYFSILSSIPAVTEVVSSILSNVIGYKKNIFGKDCLILKEKKFSPFEIASRYNEPQVKGDSSISVVDTHNQNVNNDFTANIETTDNFLSGFQKLQFVQVLDSSKDYDFINPQQMFPFRKTDYKIYLPDNSDETDLSLQILCKNYTPTAGFILPDTAIPGSIRVLKNKIRIFNFSYNESNHTLTINEPVFSNDIIEIQWKEGLTYSDSGTTRFAAGAHWKPVKGLDIFFAGSGDWENTKKTNPIDIYKLSSGIDYQNQKIKTGTALGFEADVDRNKKAREQIYSFQNKAYFNYSFAGSLYSKNDVPIFSNLLFNFEENFISNKTSLNLHTKTNAALDIWKIKLAGLISLKADFLSKKSGLNIIESYGHSVIIPIYFFSASEDFFVNIYDSILRRECKIDFQKYIDVNYITAIDYNKDYTSQKIFTSIAPIIPQAKFGTIYTQINFSVGQKYKTIFNPSSLSYDEAWKKSLIDMYSPGEKNAENRTADIKFLFNYFANEEDKTGIRLSGLNFEAFSKTNFQNKKQKESGDETGIEISIPFNTGKMFFSPIIKRKVTKEKKAIEAEKLESYALDLNSLFTGLGEQYWLFSKPFFYDMFDQKINSQIQTENKNLFYSFFNSYGFNLSRLISGTIKDVYTPLEFGTAVSRLVQSSQLNSGQSNIYGLDFSFRYTALNISGKYGYFSWFNFYDEDELNRLYKFGFSFGKDFFKFNFNSNHSLYFFFNSNNRLGFENEFLYTASKIGMQKFLTDEWKEKFSLIFSYKGGTSLPRLIIETFSKIPLSDSREERLSVEFSQNKSLPKLNYKFSFKHLQSTKIGSHGEVKIFAELEGASTTSNSFLLNINAGISGKVDF
;
A
#
# COMPACT_ATOMS: atom_id res chain seq x y z
N MET A 1 -14.05 -28.65 33.95
CA MET A 1 -14.92 -27.91 33.01
C MET A 1 -16.42 -28.22 33.16
N LYS A 2 -16.89 -29.48 33.08
CA LYS A 2 -18.33 -29.82 33.23
C LYS A 2 -18.99 -29.29 34.53
N LYS A 3 -18.31 -29.32 35.69
CA LYS A 3 -18.87 -28.83 36.97
C LYS A 3 -18.98 -27.29 37.09
N ILE A 4 -18.18 -26.54 36.33
CA ILE A 4 -18.22 -25.05 36.32
C ILE A 4 -19.33 -24.56 35.37
N PHE A 5 -19.53 -25.26 34.24
CA PHE A 5 -20.65 -25.01 33.34
C PHE A 5 -22.02 -25.26 34.01
N SER A 6 -22.14 -26.29 34.86
CA SER A 6 -23.38 -26.52 35.62
C SER A 6 -23.67 -25.42 36.65
N ILE A 7 -22.64 -24.78 37.24
CA ILE A 7 -22.84 -23.71 38.23
C ILE A 7 -23.26 -22.40 37.54
N ALA A 8 -22.64 -22.08 36.39
CA ALA A 8 -23.04 -20.92 35.58
C ALA A 8 -24.45 -21.07 34.99
N PHE A 9 -24.83 -22.29 34.57
CA PHE A 9 -26.18 -22.60 34.07
C PHE A 9 -27.23 -22.57 35.20
N CYS A 10 -26.88 -22.98 36.42
CA CYS A 10 -27.76 -22.85 37.60
C CYS A 10 -27.97 -21.40 38.05
N ILE A 11 -26.95 -20.54 37.96
CA ILE A 11 -27.10 -19.10 38.25
C ILE A 11 -27.97 -18.42 37.18
N PHE A 12 -27.85 -18.83 35.91
CA PHE A 12 -28.68 -18.35 34.80
C PHE A 12 -30.17 -18.76 34.95
N LEU A 13 -30.44 -19.93 35.53
CA LEU A 13 -31.80 -20.41 35.84
C LEU A 13 -32.40 -19.77 37.10
N LEU A 14 -31.58 -19.42 38.10
CA LEU A 14 -32.05 -18.75 39.33
C LEU A 14 -32.51 -17.30 39.09
N SER A 15 -32.00 -16.63 38.05
CA SER A 15 -32.46 -15.30 37.63
C SER A 15 -33.83 -15.28 36.91
N PHE A 16 -34.40 -16.44 36.57
CA PHE A 16 -35.75 -16.55 35.97
C PHE A 16 -36.88 -16.65 37.02
N ALA A 17 -36.56 -16.76 38.32
CA ALA A 17 -37.52 -17.12 39.37
C ALA A 17 -38.02 -15.96 40.25
N HIS A 18 -37.80 -14.70 39.88
CA HIS A 18 -38.34 -13.55 40.63
C HIS A 18 -39.28 -12.70 39.79
N GLY A 19 -40.58 -12.81 40.13
CA GLY A 19 -41.68 -11.86 39.97
C GLY A 19 -41.63 -10.90 38.79
N PHE A 20 -42.41 -11.20 37.75
CA PHE A 20 -42.84 -10.24 36.75
C PHE A 20 -43.93 -9.35 37.37
N GLU A 21 -43.58 -8.12 37.75
CA GLU A 21 -44.53 -7.02 37.81
C GLU A 21 -44.18 -6.05 36.67
N ASN A 22 -45.17 -5.88 35.79
CA ASN A 22 -45.18 -4.86 34.75
C ASN A 22 -45.42 -3.52 35.42
N ASP A 23 -44.56 -2.55 35.16
CA ASP A 23 -44.94 -1.13 35.18
C ASP A 23 -44.08 -0.32 34.20
N GLU A 24 -44.66 0.81 33.81
CA GLU A 24 -44.59 1.45 32.49
C GLU A 24 -43.25 2.08 32.04
N ASN A 25 -43.21 2.28 30.73
CA ASN A 25 -42.14 2.72 29.84
C ASN A 25 -41.52 4.10 30.16
N SER A 26 -40.18 4.14 30.10
CA SER A 26 -39.43 5.25 29.50
C SER A 26 -38.02 4.79 29.08
N ASN A 27 -37.82 4.25 27.86
CA ASN A 27 -36.45 4.03 27.33
C ASN A 27 -36.33 3.76 25.81
N VAL A 28 -37.24 4.30 24.99
CA VAL A 28 -37.12 4.22 23.52
C VAL A 28 -35.93 5.04 23.00
N ASP A 29 -35.59 6.15 23.67
CA ASP A 29 -34.48 7.03 23.27
C ASP A 29 -33.09 6.41 23.49
N PHE A 30 -32.93 5.53 24.49
CA PHE A 30 -31.66 4.84 24.75
C PHE A 30 -31.26 3.90 23.60
N GLY A 31 -32.24 3.17 23.04
CA GLY A 31 -32.00 2.30 21.88
C GLY A 31 -31.63 3.07 20.62
N ILE A 32 -32.23 4.25 20.42
CA ILE A 32 -31.95 5.15 19.29
C ILE A 32 -30.54 5.75 19.40
N ASP A 33 -30.13 6.20 20.58
CA ASP A 33 -28.80 6.80 20.79
C ASP A 33 -27.66 5.76 20.76
N LEU A 34 -27.92 4.53 21.19
CA LEU A 34 -26.96 3.42 21.07
C LEU A 34 -26.66 3.09 19.58
N ILE A 35 -27.67 3.21 18.72
CA ILE A 35 -27.55 2.92 17.27
C ILE A 35 -26.96 4.12 16.52
N LYS A 36 -27.37 5.36 16.83
CA LYS A 36 -26.79 6.60 16.25
C LYS A 36 -25.28 6.69 16.46
N ASN A 37 -24.82 6.33 17.67
CA ASN A 37 -23.40 6.33 18.00
C ASN A 37 -22.61 5.22 17.26
N ARG A 38 -23.28 4.21 16.69
CA ARG A 38 -22.65 3.08 15.99
C ARG A 38 -22.66 3.22 14.47
N THR A 39 -23.73 3.75 13.87
CA THR A 39 -23.88 3.84 12.41
C THR A 39 -23.44 5.17 11.82
N GLY A 40 -23.28 6.22 12.64
CA GLY A 40 -22.86 7.55 12.18
C GLY A 40 -23.88 8.30 11.32
N GLU A 41 -25.03 7.68 11.01
CA GLU A 41 -26.12 8.27 10.23
C GLU A 41 -27.44 8.25 11.00
N ASN A 42 -28.20 9.33 10.86
CA ASN A 42 -29.50 9.54 11.50
C ASN A 42 -30.63 8.81 10.73
N LYS A 43 -30.48 7.48 10.54
CA LYS A 43 -31.49 6.62 9.88
C LYS A 43 -32.34 5.77 10.85
N ALA A 44 -32.17 5.97 12.17
CA ALA A 44 -32.84 5.18 13.21
C ALA A 44 -34.37 5.12 13.01
N GLY A 45 -35.01 6.17 12.48
CA GLY A 45 -36.46 6.22 12.29
C GLY A 45 -37.06 5.29 11.22
N GLN A 46 -36.26 4.63 10.37
CA GLN A 46 -36.77 3.82 9.24
C GLN A 46 -36.76 2.30 9.47
N TYR A 47 -36.07 1.80 10.51
CA TYR A 47 -35.81 0.37 10.72
C TYR A 47 -36.51 -0.24 11.93
N PHE A 48 -37.45 0.48 12.56
CA PHE A 48 -38.20 -0.03 13.70
C PHE A 48 -39.39 -0.89 13.24
N LYS A 49 -39.29 -2.21 13.46
CA LYS A 49 -40.47 -3.04 13.60
C LYS A 49 -40.64 -3.40 15.07
N ASN A 50 -41.42 -2.59 15.78
CA ASN A 50 -41.87 -2.94 17.11
C ASN A 50 -42.85 -4.10 16.94
N PHE A 51 -42.49 -5.31 17.36
CA PHE A 51 -43.45 -6.41 17.40
C PHE A 51 -44.38 -6.11 18.58
N ASP A 52 -45.66 -5.82 18.30
CA ASP A 52 -46.61 -5.34 19.31
C ASP A 52 -46.68 -6.24 20.57
N LYS A 53 -46.86 -5.55 21.72
CA LYS A 53 -47.16 -6.01 23.10
C LYS A 53 -46.05 -6.58 23.99
N GLU A 54 -44.87 -6.92 23.49
CA GLU A 54 -43.76 -7.36 24.36
C GLU A 54 -42.48 -6.63 23.99
N ASN A 55 -41.76 -6.11 25.00
CA ASN A 55 -40.60 -5.22 24.95
C ASN A 55 -39.41 -5.74 24.11
N THR A 56 -39.58 -5.99 22.81
CA THR A 56 -38.60 -6.61 21.91
C THR A 56 -38.30 -5.69 20.73
N VAL A 57 -37.03 -5.33 20.55
CA VAL A 57 -36.54 -4.51 19.43
C VAL A 57 -35.56 -5.33 18.60
N LEU A 58 -35.84 -5.49 17.31
CA LEU A 58 -34.93 -6.11 16.34
C LEU A 58 -34.46 -5.04 15.35
N PHE A 59 -33.14 -4.89 15.23
CA PHE A 59 -32.46 -4.07 14.24
C PHE A 59 -31.62 -4.98 13.34
N LEU A 60 -31.82 -4.85 12.03
CA LEU A 60 -31.06 -5.56 11.00
C LEU A 60 -30.64 -4.51 9.96
N ASP A 61 -29.37 -4.46 9.64
CA ASP A 61 -28.77 -3.48 8.71
C ASP A 61 -27.61 -4.13 7.95
N GLY A 62 -27.38 -3.67 6.73
CA GLY A 62 -26.28 -4.09 5.88
C GLY A 62 -26.74 -4.61 4.53
N PHE A 63 -25.95 -5.47 3.90
CA PHE A 63 -26.29 -6.02 2.59
C PHE A 63 -25.85 -7.46 2.43
N TRP A 64 -26.54 -8.13 1.51
CA TRP A 64 -26.15 -9.44 1.02
C TRP A 64 -26.12 -9.41 -0.49
N ASP A 65 -24.94 -9.62 -1.06
CA ASP A 65 -24.69 -9.74 -2.48
C ASP A 65 -24.34 -11.19 -2.82
N LEU A 66 -24.96 -11.71 -3.86
CA LEU A 66 -24.79 -13.06 -4.38
C LEU A 66 -24.53 -12.92 -5.88
N GLU A 67 -23.45 -13.50 -6.38
CA GLU A 67 -23.09 -13.51 -7.79
C GLU A 67 -22.73 -14.94 -8.20
N PHE A 68 -23.39 -15.45 -9.23
CA PHE A 68 -23.00 -16.68 -9.90
C PHE A 68 -22.57 -16.35 -11.32
N LEU A 69 -21.31 -16.64 -11.65
CA LEU A 69 -20.66 -16.23 -12.88
C LEU A 69 -20.05 -17.46 -13.59
N GLY A 70 -20.51 -17.75 -14.81
CA GLY A 70 -19.83 -18.65 -15.73
C GLY A 70 -18.80 -17.88 -16.55
N LEU A 71 -17.54 -18.28 -16.46
CA LEU A 71 -16.43 -17.75 -17.25
C LEU A 71 -15.90 -18.82 -18.18
N SER A 72 -15.92 -18.55 -19.48
CA SER A 72 -15.34 -19.44 -20.49
C SER A 72 -14.43 -18.65 -21.42
N SER A 73 -13.22 -19.16 -21.63
CA SER A 73 -12.23 -18.55 -22.52
C SER A 73 -11.74 -19.60 -23.52
N PHE A 74 -11.96 -19.32 -24.80
CA PHE A 74 -11.57 -20.16 -25.92
C PHE A 74 -10.65 -19.37 -26.84
N GLU A 75 -9.52 -19.95 -27.22
CA GLU A 75 -8.57 -19.33 -28.13
C GLU A 75 -8.42 -20.19 -29.38
N PHE A 76 -8.73 -19.61 -30.53
CA PHE A 76 -8.76 -20.28 -31.82
C PHE A 76 -7.51 -19.89 -32.60
N PHE A 77 -6.68 -20.88 -32.92
CA PHE A 77 -5.48 -20.75 -33.74
C PHE A 77 -5.75 -21.36 -35.13
N ASP A 78 -4.86 -21.10 -36.08
CA ASP A 78 -4.90 -21.81 -37.36
C ASP A 78 -4.61 -23.31 -37.14
N GLY A 79 -5.60 -24.15 -37.45
CA GLY A 79 -5.52 -25.62 -37.32
C GLY A 79 -5.88 -26.22 -35.95
N TYR A 80 -6.07 -25.42 -34.89
CA TYR A 80 -6.52 -25.95 -33.58
C TYR A 80 -7.22 -24.91 -32.69
N ALA A 81 -8.06 -25.37 -31.76
CA ALA A 81 -8.67 -24.55 -30.72
C ALA A 81 -8.18 -24.98 -29.34
N LYS A 82 -7.94 -24.00 -28.47
CA LYS A 82 -7.49 -24.20 -27.10
C LYS A 82 -8.54 -23.66 -26.15
N VAL A 83 -9.00 -24.50 -25.21
CA VAL A 83 -9.78 -24.02 -24.07
C VAL A 83 -8.79 -23.47 -23.05
N ASN A 84 -8.82 -22.16 -22.81
CA ASN A 84 -7.95 -21.51 -21.82
C ASN A 84 -8.52 -21.66 -20.40
N SER A 85 -9.84 -21.52 -20.24
CA SER A 85 -10.52 -21.74 -18.97
C SER A 85 -12.01 -22.00 -19.16
N PHE A 86 -12.60 -22.83 -18.30
CA PHE A 86 -14.04 -23.02 -18.17
C PHE A 86 -14.34 -23.21 -16.69
N GLN A 87 -14.90 -22.20 -16.03
CA GLN A 87 -15.13 -22.22 -14.59
C GLN A 87 -16.44 -21.51 -14.23
N GLY A 88 -17.22 -22.16 -13.36
CA GLY A 88 -18.29 -21.50 -12.61
C GLY A 88 -17.71 -20.90 -11.34
N VAL A 89 -17.99 -19.63 -11.11
CA VAL A 89 -17.56 -18.89 -9.93
C VAL A 89 -18.82 -18.45 -9.19
N PHE A 90 -19.06 -19.06 -8.02
CA PHE A 90 -20.02 -18.55 -7.07
C PHE A 90 -19.31 -17.62 -6.10
N LYS A 91 -19.77 -16.38 -6.01
CA LYS A 91 -19.34 -15.41 -5.02
C LYS A 91 -20.53 -15.05 -4.16
N GLN A 92 -20.32 -15.09 -2.88
CA GLN A 92 -21.24 -14.55 -1.89
C GLN A 92 -20.46 -13.48 -1.15
N LYS A 93 -21.11 -12.36 -0.89
CA LYS A 93 -20.57 -11.30 -0.05
C LYS A 93 -21.68 -10.77 0.83
N ALA A 94 -21.62 -11.14 2.10
CA ALA A 94 -22.55 -10.64 3.10
C ALA A 94 -21.83 -9.74 4.10
N ASN A 95 -22.49 -8.65 4.46
CA ASN A 95 -22.12 -7.82 5.58
C ASN A 95 -23.41 -7.44 6.31
N LEU A 96 -23.77 -8.24 7.32
CA LEU A 96 -25.05 -8.14 8.02
C LEU A 96 -24.78 -7.83 9.48
N SER A 97 -25.43 -6.78 9.99
CA SER A 97 -25.43 -6.38 11.39
C SER A 97 -26.81 -6.64 11.97
N LEU A 98 -26.88 -7.46 13.00
CA LEU A 98 -28.11 -7.74 13.73
C LEU A 98 -27.93 -7.33 15.20
N LEU A 99 -28.92 -6.61 15.74
CA LEU A 99 -29.06 -6.29 17.16
C LEU A 99 -30.50 -6.61 17.59
N LEU A 100 -30.66 -7.56 18.50
CA LEU A 100 -31.91 -7.91 19.14
C LEU A 100 -31.83 -7.46 20.60
N LEU A 101 -32.76 -6.62 21.05
CA LEU A 101 -32.91 -6.17 22.44
C LEU A 101 -34.24 -6.71 22.99
N LEU A 102 -34.18 -7.44 24.10
CA LEU A 102 -35.29 -8.08 24.79
C LEU A 102 -35.47 -7.44 26.17
N ASN A 103 -36.69 -7.02 26.49
CA ASN A 103 -37.09 -6.37 27.73
C ASN A 103 -36.23 -5.15 28.12
N ASN A 104 -35.69 -4.43 27.12
CA ASN A 104 -34.75 -3.32 27.31
C ASN A 104 -33.52 -3.64 28.18
N ALA A 105 -33.22 -4.92 28.41
CA ALA A 105 -32.19 -5.35 29.33
C ALA A 105 -31.25 -6.37 28.70
N PHE A 106 -31.79 -7.42 28.06
CA PHE A 106 -30.99 -8.42 27.37
C PHE A 106 -30.75 -8.02 25.93
N TYR A 107 -29.53 -8.15 25.44
CA TYR A 107 -29.26 -7.94 24.02
C TYR A 107 -28.48 -9.11 23.42
N PHE A 108 -28.70 -9.34 22.14
CA PHE A 108 -27.95 -10.23 21.28
C PHE A 108 -27.51 -9.43 20.05
N GLU A 109 -26.21 -9.42 19.76
CA GLU A 109 -25.67 -8.75 18.59
C GLU A 109 -24.77 -9.68 17.79
N THR A 110 -24.83 -9.57 16.47
CA THR A 110 -23.90 -10.23 15.58
C THR A 110 -23.58 -9.33 14.39
N LEU A 111 -22.31 -9.30 13.99
CA LEU A 111 -21.87 -8.71 12.75
C LEU A 111 -21.27 -9.82 11.90
N TYR A 112 -22.04 -10.31 10.94
CA TYR A 112 -21.57 -11.28 9.98
C TYR A 112 -20.82 -10.56 8.86
N LYS A 113 -19.56 -10.94 8.66
CA LYS A 113 -18.73 -10.46 7.55
C LYS A 113 -18.39 -11.63 6.63
N ASP A 114 -18.20 -11.31 5.37
CA ASP A 114 -17.82 -12.23 4.30
C ASP A 114 -16.67 -13.18 4.70
N ASP A 115 -15.66 -12.65 5.39
CA ASP A 115 -14.70 -13.46 6.12
C ASP A 115 -15.29 -13.85 7.49
N TYR A 116 -15.85 -15.06 7.59
CA TYR A 116 -16.49 -15.54 8.82
C TYR A 116 -15.56 -15.48 10.05
N LYS A 117 -14.23 -15.55 9.85
CA LYS A 117 -13.24 -15.40 10.93
C LYS A 117 -13.23 -14.00 11.54
N LYS A 118 -13.79 -13.02 10.82
CA LYS A 118 -13.99 -11.63 11.25
C LYS A 118 -15.42 -11.34 11.73
N SER A 119 -16.27 -12.36 11.82
CA SER A 119 -17.64 -12.20 12.29
C SER A 119 -17.71 -12.12 13.82
N THR A 120 -18.49 -11.18 14.32
CA THR A 120 -18.67 -10.98 15.75
C THR A 120 -20.02 -11.52 16.22
N LEU A 121 -20.04 -12.01 17.45
CA LEU A 121 -21.21 -12.51 18.16
C LEU A 121 -21.07 -12.11 19.63
N ALA A 122 -22.11 -11.52 20.20
CA ALA A 122 -22.18 -11.27 21.62
C ALA A 122 -23.62 -11.27 22.12
N LEU A 123 -23.77 -11.67 23.38
CA LEU A 123 -24.98 -11.52 24.16
C LEU A 123 -24.64 -10.77 25.43
N GLY A 124 -25.58 -10.02 25.99
CA GLY A 124 -25.35 -9.31 27.23
C GLY A 124 -26.62 -8.84 27.91
N TYR A 125 -26.41 -8.22 29.07
CA TYR A 125 -27.45 -7.72 29.95
C TYR A 125 -27.04 -6.35 30.50
N PHE A 126 -27.92 -5.36 30.41
CA PHE A 126 -27.82 -4.09 31.10
C PHE A 126 -28.71 -4.14 32.35
N GLY A 127 -28.16 -3.80 33.51
CA GLY A 127 -28.97 -3.68 34.72
C GLY A 127 -29.72 -2.36 34.79
N LYS A 128 -30.80 -2.34 35.56
CA LYS A 128 -31.57 -1.13 35.88
C LYS A 128 -30.71 -0.09 36.62
N GLU A 129 -31.12 1.19 36.63
CA GLU A 129 -30.32 2.27 37.24
C GLU A 129 -29.89 1.97 38.68
N ASP A 130 -30.80 1.46 39.52
CA ASP A 130 -30.53 1.13 40.92
C ASP A 130 -29.85 -0.24 41.13
N SER A 131 -29.65 -1.03 40.06
CA SER A 131 -29.01 -2.34 40.16
C SER A 131 -27.48 -2.19 40.31
N PRO A 132 -26.83 -2.97 41.19
CA PRO A 132 -25.38 -3.02 41.28
C PRO A 132 -24.74 -3.64 40.03
N ILE A 133 -25.47 -4.44 39.25
CA ILE A 133 -25.04 -4.91 37.93
C ILE A 133 -25.28 -3.78 36.92
N LYS A 134 -24.24 -3.30 36.24
CA LYS A 134 -24.37 -2.28 35.18
C LYS A 134 -24.33 -2.91 33.80
N HIS A 135 -23.41 -3.84 33.56
CA HIS A 135 -23.29 -4.53 32.28
C HIS A 135 -22.67 -5.91 32.44
N ILE A 136 -23.25 -6.93 31.80
CA ILE A 136 -22.61 -8.24 31.60
C ILE A 136 -22.60 -8.53 30.10
N ARG A 137 -21.49 -9.00 29.57
CA ARG A 137 -21.35 -9.36 28.15
C ARG A 137 -20.59 -10.67 28.02
N ALA A 138 -21.14 -11.59 27.25
CA ALA A 138 -20.47 -12.80 26.80
C ALA A 138 -20.42 -12.80 25.26
N GLY A 139 -19.28 -13.10 24.66
CA GLY A 139 -19.16 -13.06 23.21
C GLY A 139 -17.73 -13.23 22.74
N ASN A 140 -17.52 -13.08 21.44
CA ASN A 140 -16.20 -13.16 20.83
C ASN A 140 -15.58 -11.78 20.50
N SER A 141 -16.28 -10.70 20.81
CA SER A 141 -15.89 -9.33 20.47
C SER A 141 -16.15 -8.36 21.61
N ASN A 142 -15.33 -7.31 21.68
CA ASN A 142 -15.41 -6.28 22.72
C ASN A 142 -15.38 -6.82 24.16
N ILE A 143 -14.74 -7.98 24.37
CA ILE A 143 -14.41 -8.50 25.70
C ILE A 143 -13.03 -7.95 26.06
N LYS A 144 -13.03 -6.91 26.89
CA LYS A 144 -11.83 -6.21 27.31
C LYS A 144 -11.94 -5.84 28.78
N PHE A 145 -10.81 -5.88 29.48
CA PHE A 145 -10.73 -5.28 30.79
C PHE A 145 -10.56 -3.76 30.64
N PRO A 146 -11.26 -2.93 31.41
CA PRO A 146 -11.12 -1.48 31.33
C PRO A 146 -9.70 -0.96 31.61
N LEU A 147 -9.30 0.11 30.93
CA LEU A 147 -7.94 0.70 31.01
C LEU A 147 -7.74 1.65 32.21
N ASN A 148 -8.76 1.83 33.05
CA ASN A 148 -8.72 2.70 34.23
C ASN A 148 -8.03 2.07 35.46
N TYR A 149 -7.49 0.85 35.33
CA TYR A 149 -6.80 0.12 36.41
C TYR A 149 -5.27 0.13 36.28
N GLY A 150 -4.69 1.26 35.89
CA GLY A 150 -3.23 1.46 35.84
C GLY A 150 -2.53 0.51 34.85
N TYR A 151 -1.74 -0.44 35.36
CA TYR A 151 -0.90 -1.34 34.55
C TYR A 151 -1.62 -2.58 34.03
N ILE A 152 -2.89 -2.76 34.39
CA ILE A 152 -3.68 -3.88 33.88
C ILE A 152 -4.29 -3.49 32.55
N ASN A 153 -3.58 -3.86 31.49
CA ASN A 153 -4.11 -3.86 30.14
C ASN A 153 -4.16 -5.31 29.67
N THR A 154 -5.31 -5.96 29.87
CA THR A 154 -5.51 -7.34 29.44
C THR A 154 -6.82 -7.49 28.68
N GLY A 155 -6.78 -8.28 27.61
CA GLY A 155 -7.83 -8.33 26.61
C GLY A 155 -7.88 -7.04 25.76
N GLY A 156 -8.19 -7.18 24.48
CA GLY A 156 -8.27 -6.05 23.55
C GLY A 156 -7.86 -6.47 22.13
N GLY A 157 -7.63 -5.47 21.27
CA GLY A 157 -7.23 -5.67 19.87
C GLY A 157 -8.38 -5.96 18.90
N LYS A 158 -8.10 -5.86 17.59
CA LYS A 158 -9.04 -6.25 16.51
C LYS A 158 -9.30 -7.77 16.46
N PHE A 159 -8.53 -8.55 17.22
CA PHE A 159 -8.63 -9.99 17.24
C PHE A 159 -9.87 -10.45 18.02
N ILE A 160 -10.67 -11.28 17.37
CA ILE A 160 -11.93 -11.82 17.88
C ILE A 160 -11.60 -13.03 18.77
N SER A 161 -12.03 -13.03 20.02
CA SER A 161 -11.80 -14.16 20.94
C SER A 161 -12.92 -14.30 21.96
N PRO A 162 -13.37 -15.53 22.25
CA PRO A 162 -14.46 -15.77 23.18
C PRO A 162 -14.10 -15.36 24.61
N GLY A 163 -15.05 -14.74 25.30
CA GLY A 163 -14.91 -14.37 26.70
C GLY A 163 -16.19 -13.78 27.29
N ILE A 164 -16.10 -13.44 28.56
CA ILE A 164 -17.15 -12.84 29.38
C ILE A 164 -16.53 -11.65 30.11
N MET A 165 -17.25 -10.53 30.19
CA MET A 165 -16.91 -9.40 31.05
C MET A 165 -18.15 -8.94 31.82
N GLY A 166 -17.92 -8.33 32.98
CA GLY A 166 -18.96 -7.76 33.81
C GLY A 166 -18.49 -6.49 34.50
N THR A 167 -19.33 -5.46 34.49
CA THR A 167 -19.16 -4.19 35.19
C THR A 167 -20.28 -4.05 36.22
N PHE A 168 -19.89 -3.77 37.46
CA PHE A 168 -20.75 -3.64 38.61
C PHE A 168 -20.45 -2.31 39.29
N ALA A 169 -21.44 -1.53 39.67
CA ALA A 169 -21.19 -0.26 40.35
C ALA A 169 -22.29 0.09 41.34
N GLY A 170 -21.89 0.72 42.45
CA GLY A 170 -22.77 1.44 43.37
C GLY A 170 -22.32 2.90 43.50
N ASP A 171 -22.90 3.63 44.44
CA ASP A 171 -22.68 5.08 44.58
C ASP A 171 -21.22 5.51 44.75
N LYS A 172 -20.40 4.65 45.38
CA LYS A 172 -19.01 4.94 45.75
C LYS A 172 -18.00 3.90 45.26
N TRP A 173 -18.41 2.93 44.46
CA TRP A 173 -17.51 1.88 43.99
C TRP A 173 -17.90 1.40 42.59
N ASN A 174 -16.89 0.93 41.85
CA ASN A 174 -17.06 0.23 40.58
C ASN A 174 -16.17 -1.02 40.62
N VAL A 175 -16.66 -2.15 40.13
CA VAL A 175 -15.93 -3.40 40.00
C VAL A 175 -16.07 -3.89 38.57
N ASP A 176 -14.95 -4.19 37.93
CA ASP A 176 -14.89 -4.78 36.61
C ASP A 176 -14.26 -6.17 36.67
N THR A 177 -14.76 -7.07 35.84
CA THR A 177 -14.26 -8.45 35.73
C THR A 177 -14.21 -8.87 34.26
N MET A 178 -13.23 -9.72 33.93
CA MET A 178 -13.07 -10.26 32.59
C MET A 178 -12.51 -11.69 32.67
N LEU A 179 -13.02 -12.58 31.83
CA LEU A 179 -12.45 -13.89 31.51
C LEU A 179 -12.46 -14.07 29.99
N ARG A 180 -11.33 -14.33 29.37
CA ARG A 180 -11.18 -14.40 27.91
C ARG A 180 -10.24 -15.53 27.53
N TYR A 181 -10.58 -16.28 26.48
CA TYR A 181 -9.69 -17.30 25.91
C TYR A 181 -9.20 -16.84 24.54
N GLU A 182 -7.88 -16.77 24.37
CA GLU A 182 -7.22 -16.37 23.11
C GLU A 182 -6.45 -17.57 22.54
N SER A 183 -6.79 -17.99 21.32
CA SER A 183 -5.99 -18.98 20.59
C SER A 183 -4.90 -18.24 19.80
N SER A 184 -3.64 -18.65 19.97
CA SER A 184 -2.51 -17.88 19.47
C SER A 184 -1.27 -18.75 19.27
N GLU A 185 -0.44 -18.42 18.28
CA GLU A 185 0.86 -19.06 18.05
C GLU A 185 2.02 -18.10 18.24
N TYR A 186 3.15 -18.61 18.72
CA TYR A 186 4.38 -17.84 18.80
C TYR A 186 5.05 -17.78 17.44
N ASN A 187 5.27 -16.55 16.98
CA ASN A 187 6.14 -16.23 15.86
C ASN A 187 7.41 -15.52 16.36
N SER A 188 8.46 -15.57 15.55
CA SER A 188 9.67 -14.80 15.79
C SER A 188 10.29 -14.29 14.49
N LYS A 189 11.01 -13.16 14.61
CA LYS A 189 11.86 -12.58 13.57
C LYS A 189 13.24 -12.36 14.16
N THR A 190 14.28 -12.65 13.38
CA THR A 190 15.67 -12.42 13.77
C THR A 190 16.29 -11.37 12.85
N TYR A 191 17.12 -10.51 13.42
CA TYR A 191 17.83 -9.43 12.74
C TYR A 191 19.31 -9.44 13.15
N TYR A 192 20.19 -9.02 12.25
CA TYR A 192 21.55 -8.58 12.58
C TYR A 192 21.61 -7.06 12.44
N GLY A 193 21.81 -6.35 13.56
CA GLY A 193 21.64 -4.91 13.60
C GLY A 193 20.23 -4.49 13.19
N SER A 194 20.12 -3.73 12.10
CA SER A 194 18.86 -3.30 11.47
C SER A 194 18.46 -4.13 10.24
N THR A 195 19.14 -5.24 9.99
CA THR A 195 18.94 -6.10 8.82
C THR A 195 18.18 -7.35 9.23
N GLU A 196 16.97 -7.55 8.69
CA GLU A 196 16.16 -8.74 8.93
C GLU A 196 16.81 -9.95 8.26
N VAL A 197 16.91 -11.05 9.02
CA VAL A 197 17.33 -12.36 8.51
C VAL A 197 16.07 -13.17 8.24
N ILE A 198 15.80 -13.40 6.96
CA ILE A 198 14.71 -14.26 6.53
C ILE A 198 15.30 -15.63 6.18
N GLU A 199 14.98 -16.64 6.97
CA GLU A 199 15.38 -18.02 6.72
C GLU A 199 14.27 -18.75 5.98
N ASN A 200 14.54 -19.15 4.74
CA ASN A 200 13.67 -20.04 3.98
C ASN A 200 14.28 -21.44 3.99
N LYS A 201 13.53 -22.41 4.51
CA LYS A 201 13.91 -23.83 4.51
C LYS A 201 13.25 -24.52 3.32
N ILE A 202 14.04 -25.13 2.46
CA ILE A 202 13.58 -25.89 1.31
C ILE A 202 13.86 -27.37 1.60
N SER A 203 12.79 -28.17 1.60
CA SER A 203 12.87 -29.63 1.71
C SER A 203 13.69 -30.20 0.55
N ILE A 204 14.63 -31.10 0.83
CA ILE A 204 15.36 -31.82 -0.23
C ILE A 204 14.44 -32.70 -1.08
N ASN A 205 13.21 -33.00 -0.63
CA ASN A 205 12.23 -33.73 -1.42
C ASN A 205 11.48 -32.84 -2.44
N ALA A 206 11.66 -31.52 -2.36
CA ALA A 206 10.96 -30.51 -3.16
C ALA A 206 11.76 -30.03 -4.39
N TRP A 207 12.57 -30.91 -5.01
CA TRP A 207 13.23 -30.55 -6.27
C TRP A 207 12.19 -30.33 -7.39
N GLN A 208 12.61 -29.66 -8.46
CA GLN A 208 11.76 -29.32 -9.60
C GLN A 208 11.43 -30.55 -10.46
N ARG A 209 10.54 -31.40 -9.93
CA ARG A 209 10.10 -32.66 -10.54
C ARG A 209 9.59 -32.43 -11.97
N ALA A 210 9.99 -33.32 -12.87
CA ALA A 210 9.60 -33.36 -14.28
C ALA A 210 9.78 -32.03 -15.06
N ARG A 211 10.82 -31.27 -14.72
CA ARG A 211 11.13 -29.97 -15.35
C ARG A 211 12.52 -29.91 -15.99
N HIS A 212 13.51 -30.59 -15.42
CA HIS A 212 14.89 -30.58 -15.90
C HIS A 212 15.37 -32.00 -16.17
N PHE A 213 15.96 -32.21 -17.35
CA PHE A 213 16.38 -33.53 -17.81
C PHE A 213 17.76 -33.48 -18.45
N TYR A 214 18.61 -34.45 -18.14
CA TYR A 214 19.88 -34.69 -18.79
C TYR A 214 19.68 -35.51 -20.07
N ILE A 215 20.30 -35.09 -21.17
CA ILE A 215 20.18 -35.68 -22.50
C ILE A 215 21.51 -36.36 -22.86
N PRO A 216 21.61 -37.70 -22.73
CA PRO A 216 22.86 -38.42 -22.93
C PRO A 216 23.16 -38.63 -24.43
N VAL A 217 23.64 -37.59 -25.11
CA VAL A 217 24.14 -37.63 -26.50
C VAL A 217 25.59 -37.18 -26.57
N ASP A 218 26.29 -37.44 -27.67
CA ASP A 218 27.65 -36.94 -27.86
C ASP A 218 27.72 -35.40 -27.96
N SER A 219 26.84 -34.79 -28.77
CA SER A 219 26.74 -33.34 -28.94
C SER A 219 25.33 -32.89 -29.35
N LEU A 220 24.89 -31.76 -28.78
CA LEU A 220 23.62 -31.08 -29.09
C LEU A 220 23.80 -29.82 -29.96
N TYR A 221 25.04 -29.38 -30.20
CA TYR A 221 25.30 -28.15 -30.96
C TYR A 221 24.78 -28.26 -32.40
N GLY A 222 23.92 -27.31 -32.80
CA GLY A 222 23.39 -27.19 -34.17
C GLY A 222 22.32 -28.21 -34.56
N LYS A 223 21.81 -29.03 -33.63
CA LYS A 223 20.78 -30.06 -33.92
C LYS A 223 19.36 -29.56 -33.58
N PRO A 224 18.35 -29.84 -34.43
CA PRO A 224 16.96 -29.45 -34.16
C PRO A 224 16.31 -30.33 -33.09
N VAL A 225 16.11 -29.76 -31.91
CA VAL A 225 15.47 -30.44 -30.77
C VAL A 225 13.95 -30.27 -30.82
N LEU A 226 13.22 -31.39 -30.74
CA LEU A 226 11.77 -31.46 -30.62
C LEU A 226 11.41 -32.12 -29.29
N VAL A 227 10.53 -31.45 -28.54
CA VAL A 227 10.08 -31.92 -27.22
C VAL A 227 8.57 -32.15 -27.27
N PHE A 228 8.12 -33.25 -26.68
CA PHE A 228 6.70 -33.59 -26.56
C PHE A 228 6.33 -33.76 -25.10
N VAL A 229 5.11 -33.35 -24.73
CA VAL A 229 4.62 -33.38 -23.34
C VAL A 229 3.19 -33.89 -23.23
N LYS A 230 2.80 -34.33 -22.03
CA LYS A 230 1.40 -34.57 -21.62
C LYS A 230 1.01 -33.56 -20.52
N ASP A 231 -0.07 -32.81 -20.72
CA ASP A 231 -0.49 -31.79 -19.73
C ASP A 231 -1.16 -32.38 -18.47
N PHE A 232 -1.81 -33.54 -18.57
CA PHE A 232 -2.47 -34.22 -17.44
C PHE A 232 -2.60 -35.73 -17.69
N ALA A 233 -3.01 -36.48 -16.66
CA ALA A 233 -3.15 -37.93 -16.73
C ALA A 233 -4.16 -38.34 -17.81
N GLY A 234 -3.72 -39.13 -18.78
CA GLY A 234 -4.55 -39.58 -19.92
C GLY A 234 -4.55 -38.64 -21.14
N ALA A 235 -3.88 -37.48 -21.08
CA ALA A 235 -3.73 -36.60 -22.24
C ALA A 235 -2.91 -37.25 -23.37
N GLN A 236 -3.24 -36.88 -24.61
CA GLN A 236 -2.43 -37.21 -25.78
C GLN A 236 -1.11 -36.41 -25.75
N TRP A 237 -0.07 -36.96 -26.40
CA TRP A 237 1.17 -36.22 -26.59
C TRP A 237 0.94 -35.01 -27.48
N ARG A 238 1.56 -33.87 -27.15
CA ARG A 238 1.61 -32.69 -28.02
C ARG A 238 3.03 -32.18 -28.15
N PRO A 239 3.42 -31.56 -29.28
CA PRO A 239 4.68 -30.85 -29.38
C PRO A 239 4.68 -29.63 -28.44
N LEU A 240 5.85 -29.33 -27.91
CA LEU A 240 6.11 -28.18 -27.06
C LEU A 240 6.76 -27.08 -27.90
N SER A 241 6.29 -25.84 -27.77
CA SER A 241 6.80 -24.72 -28.57
C SER A 241 8.22 -24.30 -28.12
N PRO A 242 9.09 -23.79 -29.03
CA PRO A 242 10.46 -23.39 -28.70
C PRO A 242 10.61 -22.28 -27.64
N ASP A 243 9.55 -21.53 -27.33
CA ASP A 243 9.50 -20.52 -26.26
C ASP A 243 9.11 -21.12 -24.89
N GLU A 244 8.73 -22.40 -24.84
CA GLU A 244 8.33 -23.13 -23.63
C GLU A 244 9.42 -24.07 -23.10
N PHE A 245 10.55 -24.22 -23.79
CA PHE A 245 11.71 -24.98 -23.31
C PHE A 245 13.04 -24.34 -23.70
N SER A 246 14.10 -24.66 -22.96
CA SER A 246 15.48 -24.33 -23.29
C SER A 246 16.37 -25.56 -23.25
N VAL A 247 17.40 -25.54 -24.08
CA VAL A 247 18.42 -26.59 -24.13
C VAL A 247 19.77 -25.94 -23.88
N ASP A 248 20.51 -26.45 -22.91
CA ASP A 248 21.91 -26.14 -22.66
C ASP A 248 22.78 -27.18 -23.38
N PRO A 249 23.43 -26.84 -24.51
CA PRO A 249 24.24 -27.80 -25.25
C PRO A 249 25.54 -28.18 -24.54
N ARG A 250 26.05 -27.34 -23.61
CA ARG A 250 27.28 -27.58 -22.86
C ARG A 250 27.06 -28.60 -21.76
N LEU A 251 26.00 -28.42 -20.97
CA LEU A 251 25.63 -29.33 -19.88
C LEU A 251 24.72 -30.48 -20.34
N LYS A 252 24.26 -30.45 -21.60
CA LYS A 252 23.31 -31.39 -22.21
C LYS A 252 22.00 -31.48 -21.43
N VAL A 253 21.46 -30.33 -21.03
CA VAL A 253 20.26 -30.25 -20.18
C VAL A 253 19.08 -29.66 -20.95
N LEU A 254 17.95 -30.34 -20.92
CA LEU A 254 16.64 -29.82 -21.31
C LEU A 254 15.92 -29.24 -20.09
N SER A 255 15.46 -27.99 -20.18
CA SER A 255 14.70 -27.30 -19.14
C SER A 255 13.34 -26.83 -19.66
N LEU A 256 12.27 -27.09 -18.92
CA LEU A 256 10.90 -26.77 -19.31
C LEU A 256 10.36 -25.56 -18.52
N LYS A 257 9.55 -24.71 -19.18
CA LYS A 257 8.93 -23.52 -18.55
C LYS A 257 8.03 -23.89 -17.37
N LYS A 258 7.29 -25.00 -17.47
CA LYS A 258 6.46 -25.60 -16.40
C LYS A 258 6.75 -27.09 -16.25
N SER A 259 6.32 -27.70 -15.15
CA SER A 259 6.47 -29.14 -14.87
C SER A 259 5.44 -29.97 -15.64
N TYR A 260 5.84 -31.14 -16.13
CA TYR A 260 4.98 -32.10 -16.86
C TYR A 260 5.16 -33.54 -16.31
N PRO A 261 4.62 -33.85 -15.12
CA PRO A 261 4.87 -35.13 -14.44
C PRO A 261 4.33 -36.36 -15.19
N GLU A 262 3.32 -36.16 -16.03
CA GLU A 262 2.60 -37.23 -16.73
C GLU A 262 3.31 -37.74 -17.99
N GLY A 263 4.21 -36.94 -18.57
CA GLY A 263 4.89 -37.33 -19.81
C GLY A 263 5.82 -36.25 -20.36
N VAL A 264 7.09 -36.59 -20.55
CA VAL A 264 8.07 -35.79 -21.30
C VAL A 264 8.85 -36.70 -22.26
N ALA A 265 8.98 -36.29 -23.51
CA ALA A 265 9.74 -37.00 -24.53
C ALA A 265 10.55 -36.05 -25.42
N ILE A 266 11.66 -36.54 -25.97
CA ILE A 266 12.54 -35.79 -26.87
C ILE A 266 12.89 -36.63 -28.11
N ASN A 267 13.13 -36.01 -29.27
CA ASN A 267 13.55 -36.69 -30.50
C ASN A 267 15.00 -37.21 -30.46
N TYR A 268 15.41 -37.89 -29.39
CA TYR A 268 16.77 -38.40 -29.17
C TYR A 268 17.34 -39.20 -30.34
N PHE A 269 16.54 -40.05 -30.98
CA PHE A 269 17.01 -40.94 -32.05
C PHE A 269 17.34 -40.18 -33.35
N ASP A 270 16.87 -38.93 -33.49
CA ASP A 270 17.31 -38.00 -34.54
C ASP A 270 18.59 -37.22 -34.11
N LEU A 271 18.87 -37.18 -32.81
CA LEU A 271 19.98 -36.43 -32.22
C LEU A 271 21.24 -37.28 -32.04
N GLU A 272 21.13 -38.60 -31.89
CA GLU A 272 22.25 -39.53 -31.74
C GLU A 272 22.57 -40.24 -33.06
N SER A 273 23.85 -40.31 -33.43
CA SER A 273 24.27 -40.83 -34.74
C SER A 273 24.20 -42.36 -34.80
N ASN A 274 24.36 -43.05 -33.67
CA ASN A 274 24.28 -44.51 -33.61
C ASN A 274 23.53 -45.00 -32.35
N PRO A 275 22.21 -44.76 -32.23
CA PRO A 275 21.46 -45.07 -31.02
C PRO A 275 21.23 -46.58 -30.78
N ALA A 276 21.54 -47.43 -31.77
CA ALA A 276 21.46 -48.88 -31.66
C ALA A 276 22.75 -49.52 -31.12
N ASP A 277 23.85 -48.76 -31.00
CA ASP A 277 25.11 -49.25 -30.42
C ASP A 277 24.91 -49.61 -28.94
N VAL A 278 25.44 -50.76 -28.52
CA VAL A 278 25.41 -51.19 -27.11
C VAL A 278 26.17 -50.21 -26.22
N ASN A 279 27.18 -49.51 -26.76
CA ASN A 279 28.01 -48.54 -26.06
C ASN A 279 27.57 -47.08 -26.25
N ASN A 280 26.36 -46.83 -26.77
CA ASN A 280 25.89 -45.45 -26.95
C ASN A 280 25.82 -44.67 -25.61
N PRO A 281 25.87 -43.32 -25.66
CA PRO A 281 25.94 -42.52 -24.43
C PRO A 281 24.74 -42.70 -23.49
N ALA A 282 23.54 -42.99 -24.01
CA ALA A 282 22.36 -43.27 -23.20
C ALA A 282 22.45 -44.61 -22.46
N ASN A 283 22.90 -45.68 -23.11
CA ASN A 283 23.12 -46.98 -22.47
C ASN A 283 24.19 -46.90 -21.38
N LYS A 284 25.28 -46.15 -21.63
CA LYS A 284 26.31 -45.87 -20.63
C LYS A 284 25.73 -45.10 -19.43
N HIS A 285 24.92 -44.07 -19.68
CA HIS A 285 24.24 -43.30 -18.63
C HIS A 285 23.30 -44.18 -17.79
N LEU A 286 22.45 -44.97 -18.42
CA LEU A 286 21.54 -45.91 -17.75
C LEU A 286 22.31 -46.88 -16.85
N ASN A 287 23.43 -47.44 -17.34
CA ASN A 287 24.27 -48.33 -16.55
C ASN A 287 24.94 -47.61 -15.36
N ASN A 288 25.40 -46.36 -15.55
CA ASN A 288 25.98 -45.55 -14.48
C ASN A 288 24.95 -45.27 -13.37
N VAL A 289 23.74 -44.83 -13.72
CA VAL A 289 22.66 -44.58 -12.76
C VAL A 289 22.26 -45.88 -12.06
N LYS A 290 22.11 -46.99 -12.81
CA LYS A 290 21.78 -48.30 -12.25
C LYS A 290 22.83 -48.78 -11.25
N THR A 291 24.11 -48.66 -11.60
CA THR A 291 25.24 -49.00 -10.71
C THR A 291 25.25 -48.10 -9.47
N TYR A 292 25.03 -46.80 -9.67
CA TYR A 292 24.99 -45.83 -8.59
C TYR A 292 23.92 -46.18 -7.57
N PHE A 293 22.71 -46.59 -7.97
CA PHE A 293 21.66 -47.01 -7.04
C PHE A 293 21.86 -48.42 -6.48
N SER A 294 22.48 -49.35 -7.22
CA SER A 294 22.68 -50.76 -6.82
C SER A 294 23.56 -50.97 -5.58
N ILE A 295 24.42 -50.01 -5.22
CA ILE A 295 25.30 -50.10 -4.02
C ILE A 295 24.48 -50.19 -2.70
N LEU A 296 23.19 -49.83 -2.71
CA LEU A 296 22.26 -49.89 -1.56
C LEU A 296 21.21 -51.02 -1.71
N SER A 297 21.45 -52.00 -2.58
CA SER A 297 20.51 -53.08 -2.95
C SER A 297 20.08 -54.01 -1.80
N SER A 298 20.66 -53.89 -0.60
CA SER A 298 20.18 -54.55 0.61
C SER A 298 18.88 -53.93 1.17
N ILE A 299 18.43 -52.79 0.64
CA ILE A 299 17.21 -52.10 1.03
C ILE A 299 16.10 -52.40 -0.01
N PRO A 300 14.99 -53.08 0.36
CA PRO A 300 13.94 -53.51 -0.58
C PRO A 300 13.36 -52.39 -1.46
N ALA A 301 13.19 -51.18 -0.91
CA ALA A 301 12.65 -50.03 -1.63
C ALA A 301 13.61 -49.49 -2.73
N VAL A 302 14.92 -49.66 -2.59
CA VAL A 302 15.91 -49.23 -3.61
C VAL A 302 15.94 -50.22 -4.79
N THR A 303 15.61 -51.49 -4.55
CA THR A 303 15.47 -52.52 -5.59
C THR A 303 14.34 -52.16 -6.58
N GLU A 304 13.31 -51.43 -6.14
CA GLU A 304 12.24 -50.91 -7.00
C GLU A 304 12.75 -49.85 -7.99
N VAL A 305 13.60 -48.93 -7.55
CA VAL A 305 14.25 -47.94 -8.43
C VAL A 305 15.16 -48.65 -9.45
N VAL A 306 16.01 -49.57 -9.00
CA VAL A 306 16.95 -50.30 -9.87
C VAL A 306 16.21 -51.17 -10.90
N SER A 307 15.09 -51.79 -10.53
CA SER A 307 14.26 -52.58 -11.44
C SER A 307 13.44 -51.74 -12.41
N SER A 308 13.13 -50.48 -12.07
CA SER A 308 12.47 -49.53 -12.98
C SER A 308 13.36 -49.03 -14.12
N ILE A 309 14.69 -49.09 -13.95
CA ILE A 309 15.66 -48.69 -14.98
C ILE A 309 15.81 -49.82 -16.01
N LEU A 310 15.24 -49.61 -17.20
CA LEU A 310 15.35 -50.54 -18.32
C LEU A 310 16.81 -50.71 -18.79
N SER A 311 17.13 -51.91 -19.27
CA SER A 311 18.49 -52.33 -19.62
C SER A 311 19.12 -51.59 -20.80
N ASN A 312 18.29 -50.97 -21.66
CA ASN A 312 18.72 -50.33 -22.90
C ASN A 312 17.78 -49.14 -23.22
N VAL A 313 18.34 -48.08 -23.81
CA VAL A 313 17.64 -46.89 -24.31
C VAL A 313 16.49 -47.21 -25.26
N ILE A 314 16.56 -48.32 -26.02
CA ILE A 314 15.47 -48.79 -26.88
C ILE A 314 14.19 -49.07 -26.08
N GLY A 315 14.31 -49.49 -24.81
CA GLY A 315 13.14 -49.69 -23.92
C GLY A 315 12.38 -48.40 -23.59
N TYR A 316 13.02 -47.24 -23.76
CA TYR A 316 12.41 -45.91 -23.59
C TYR A 316 11.95 -45.30 -24.93
N LYS A 317 12.05 -46.05 -26.04
CA LYS A 317 11.65 -45.59 -27.36
C LYS A 317 10.13 -45.62 -27.52
N LYS A 318 9.55 -44.53 -28.02
CA LYS A 318 8.12 -44.44 -28.36
C LYS A 318 7.95 -43.64 -29.64
N ASN A 319 7.13 -44.13 -30.57
CA ASN A 319 6.80 -43.38 -31.77
C ASN A 319 5.71 -42.35 -31.43
N ILE A 320 6.01 -41.06 -31.60
CA ILE A 320 5.12 -39.93 -31.32
C ILE A 320 5.07 -39.08 -32.61
N PHE A 321 3.89 -38.92 -33.19
CA PHE A 321 3.68 -38.20 -34.47
C PHE A 321 4.64 -38.65 -35.60
N GLY A 322 4.90 -39.95 -35.73
CA GLY A 322 5.77 -40.50 -36.78
C GLY A 322 7.26 -40.36 -36.49
N LYS A 323 7.66 -39.81 -35.33
CA LYS A 323 9.06 -39.69 -34.90
C LYS A 323 9.38 -40.63 -33.74
N ASP A 324 10.55 -41.23 -33.80
CA ASP A 324 11.07 -42.05 -32.72
C ASP A 324 11.65 -41.16 -31.62
N CYS A 325 10.96 -41.12 -30.47
CA CYS A 325 11.29 -40.27 -29.34
C CYS A 325 11.78 -41.11 -28.16
N LEU A 326 12.69 -40.55 -27.36
CA LEU A 326 13.09 -41.05 -26.05
C LEU A 326 12.16 -40.48 -24.99
N ILE A 327 11.54 -41.37 -24.20
CA ILE A 327 10.74 -40.99 -23.04
C ILE A 327 11.66 -40.61 -21.88
N LEU A 328 11.63 -39.33 -21.51
CA LEU A 328 12.35 -38.76 -20.38
C LEU A 328 11.55 -38.90 -19.07
N LYS A 329 10.22 -38.95 -19.12
CA LYS A 329 9.35 -39.16 -17.94
C LYS A 329 8.02 -39.80 -18.33
N GLU A 330 7.56 -40.82 -17.59
CA GLU A 330 6.20 -41.38 -17.68
C GLU A 330 5.86 -42.12 -16.36
N LYS A 331 5.23 -41.42 -15.38
CA LYS A 331 4.79 -41.85 -14.03
C LYS A 331 5.78 -42.56 -13.07
N LYS A 332 6.87 -43.16 -13.56
CA LYS A 332 7.89 -43.86 -12.75
C LYS A 332 9.13 -42.98 -12.47
N PHE A 333 10.08 -43.55 -11.73
CA PHE A 333 11.44 -42.99 -11.61
C PHE A 333 12.04 -42.76 -13.00
N SER A 334 12.66 -41.60 -13.21
CA SER A 334 13.35 -41.29 -14.46
C SER A 334 14.85 -41.23 -14.20
N PRO A 335 15.67 -42.03 -14.93
CA PRO A 335 17.12 -41.94 -14.84
C PRO A 335 17.69 -40.68 -15.53
N PHE A 336 16.85 -39.94 -16.27
CA PHE A 336 17.23 -38.74 -17.00
C PHE A 336 16.88 -37.45 -16.24
N GLU A 337 16.11 -37.53 -15.17
CA GLU A 337 15.64 -36.37 -14.41
C GLU A 337 16.75 -35.82 -13.49
N ILE A 338 16.92 -34.49 -13.47
CA ILE A 338 17.90 -33.82 -12.62
C ILE A 338 17.21 -33.47 -11.29
N ALA A 339 17.45 -34.29 -10.26
CA ALA A 339 16.85 -34.15 -8.93
C ALA A 339 17.70 -33.29 -7.97
N SER A 340 18.53 -32.42 -8.51
CA SER A 340 19.43 -31.52 -7.78
C SER A 340 19.09 -30.03 -7.95
N ARG A 341 17.95 -29.71 -8.58
CA ARG A 341 17.48 -28.34 -8.83
C ARG A 341 16.21 -28.02 -8.06
N TYR A 342 16.19 -26.89 -7.37
CA TYR A 342 15.10 -26.47 -6.49
C TYR A 342 14.57 -25.08 -6.85
N ASN A 343 13.32 -24.79 -6.48
CA ASN A 343 12.76 -23.47 -6.70
C ASN A 343 13.50 -22.42 -5.87
N GLU A 344 13.87 -21.31 -6.50
CA GLU A 344 14.41 -20.15 -5.80
C GLU A 344 13.29 -19.47 -4.98
N PRO A 345 13.53 -19.09 -3.72
CA PRO A 345 12.59 -18.29 -2.95
C PRO A 345 12.48 -16.88 -3.54
N GLN A 346 11.26 -16.38 -3.75
CA GLN A 346 10.97 -15.06 -4.32
C GLN A 346 11.31 -13.91 -3.35
N VAL A 347 12.60 -13.65 -3.11
CA VAL A 347 13.05 -12.61 -2.18
C VAL A 347 14.23 -11.85 -2.78
N LYS A 348 14.20 -10.51 -2.70
CA LYS A 348 15.25 -9.62 -3.22
C LYS A 348 16.28 -9.31 -2.13
N GLY A 349 17.57 -9.60 -2.34
CA GLY A 349 18.65 -9.22 -1.42
C GLY A 349 19.91 -10.09 -1.55
N ASP A 350 20.92 -9.83 -0.72
CA ASP A 350 22.08 -10.73 -0.58
C ASP A 350 21.63 -12.02 0.10
N SER A 351 21.79 -13.15 -0.61
CA SER A 351 21.34 -14.48 -0.19
C SER A 351 22.53 -15.41 0.03
N SER A 352 22.61 -16.06 1.20
CA SER A 352 23.52 -17.21 1.41
C SER A 352 22.71 -18.51 1.37
N ILE A 353 23.15 -19.47 0.55
CA ILE A 353 22.50 -20.78 0.43
C ILE A 353 23.49 -21.87 0.84
N SER A 354 23.02 -22.81 1.65
CA SER A 354 23.80 -23.98 2.04
C SER A 354 22.90 -25.20 2.27
N VAL A 355 23.48 -26.40 2.13
CA VAL A 355 22.85 -27.63 2.63
C VAL A 355 23.20 -27.77 4.10
N VAL A 356 22.21 -28.03 4.94
CA VAL A 356 22.38 -28.15 6.40
C VAL A 356 21.70 -29.41 6.93
N ASP A 357 22.16 -29.88 8.08
CA ASP A 357 21.50 -30.95 8.83
C ASP A 357 20.13 -30.49 9.37
N THR A 358 19.10 -31.32 9.24
CA THR A 358 17.73 -30.98 9.62
C THR A 358 17.58 -30.71 11.13
N HIS A 359 18.35 -31.40 11.97
CA HIS A 359 18.24 -31.35 13.43
C HIS A 359 19.05 -30.20 14.04
N ASN A 360 20.30 -30.01 13.59
CA ASN A 360 21.21 -29.04 14.20
C ASN A 360 21.54 -27.81 13.31
N GLN A 361 21.12 -27.82 12.04
CA GLN A 361 21.36 -26.75 11.06
C GLN A 361 22.83 -26.41 10.78
N ASN A 362 23.77 -27.31 11.12
CA ASN A 362 25.17 -27.16 10.72
C ASN A 362 25.31 -27.38 9.21
N VAL A 363 26.16 -26.57 8.58
CA VAL A 363 26.48 -26.69 7.15
C VAL A 363 27.13 -28.03 6.87
N ASN A 364 26.58 -28.76 5.91
CA ASN A 364 27.16 -29.99 5.40
C ASN A 364 28.07 -29.66 4.22
N ASN A 365 29.39 -29.81 4.41
CA ASN A 365 30.41 -29.47 3.41
C ASN A 365 30.51 -30.48 2.26
N ASP A 366 29.84 -31.65 2.37
CA ASP A 366 29.79 -32.65 1.30
C ASP A 366 29.00 -32.15 0.09
N PHE A 367 28.24 -31.06 0.24
CA PHE A 367 27.42 -30.47 -0.81
C PHE A 367 27.69 -28.97 -0.96
N THR A 368 27.62 -28.48 -2.20
CA THR A 368 27.59 -27.05 -2.52
C THR A 368 26.23 -26.69 -3.08
N ALA A 369 25.71 -25.50 -2.75
CA ALA A 369 24.42 -25.02 -3.22
C ALA A 369 24.54 -23.58 -3.74
N ASN A 370 24.21 -23.36 -5.01
CA ASN A 370 24.36 -22.07 -5.69
C ASN A 370 23.08 -21.69 -6.44
N ILE A 371 22.83 -20.40 -6.63
CA ILE A 371 21.79 -19.92 -7.55
C ILE A 371 22.35 -19.93 -8.96
N GLU A 372 21.70 -20.63 -9.86
CA GLU A 372 22.08 -20.69 -11.27
C GLU A 372 20.91 -20.23 -12.17
N THR A 373 21.27 -19.78 -13.37
CA THR A 373 20.31 -19.44 -14.44
C THR A 373 20.49 -20.36 -15.62
N THR A 374 19.42 -20.69 -16.34
CA THR A 374 19.55 -21.34 -17.65
C THR A 374 20.28 -20.41 -18.65
N ASP A 375 21.30 -20.92 -19.35
CA ASP A 375 21.93 -20.21 -20.46
C ASP A 375 21.07 -20.25 -21.74
N ASN A 376 21.09 -19.15 -22.50
CA ASN A 376 20.22 -18.99 -23.67
C ASN A 376 20.95 -19.35 -24.97
N PHE A 377 20.37 -20.27 -25.75
CA PHE A 377 20.68 -20.47 -27.17
C PHE A 377 19.51 -20.14 -28.12
N LEU A 378 18.29 -19.91 -27.59
CA LEU A 378 17.09 -19.58 -28.36
C LEU A 378 16.53 -18.21 -27.91
N SER A 379 16.23 -17.33 -28.88
CA SER A 379 15.99 -15.89 -28.67
C SER A 379 14.64 -15.52 -28.01
N GLY A 380 13.85 -16.48 -27.51
CA GLY A 380 12.51 -16.24 -26.95
C GLY A 380 12.22 -16.81 -25.55
N PHE A 381 13.13 -17.60 -24.95
CA PHE A 381 12.89 -18.24 -23.65
C PHE A 381 13.31 -17.33 -22.48
N GLN A 382 12.43 -17.16 -21.49
CA GLN A 382 12.75 -16.43 -20.26
C GLN A 382 13.66 -17.31 -19.39
N LYS A 383 14.87 -16.80 -19.05
CA LYS A 383 15.82 -17.52 -18.20
C LYS A 383 15.15 -17.97 -16.90
N LEU A 384 15.24 -19.26 -16.59
CA LEU A 384 14.81 -19.79 -15.30
C LEU A 384 15.95 -19.65 -14.30
N GLN A 385 15.65 -19.13 -13.11
CA GLN A 385 16.52 -19.20 -11.95
C GLN A 385 16.12 -20.38 -11.06
N PHE A 386 17.11 -21.07 -10.50
CA PHE A 386 16.92 -22.21 -9.59
C PHE A 386 18.11 -22.35 -8.66
N VAL A 387 17.92 -23.04 -7.54
CA VAL A 387 19.02 -23.45 -6.65
C VAL A 387 19.56 -24.79 -7.15
N GLN A 388 20.83 -24.84 -7.51
CA GLN A 388 21.55 -26.03 -7.91
C GLN A 388 22.35 -26.57 -6.72
N VAL A 389 22.09 -27.82 -6.33
CA VAL A 389 22.89 -28.54 -5.33
C VAL A 389 23.84 -29.50 -6.05
N LEU A 390 25.10 -29.56 -5.63
CA LEU A 390 26.12 -30.43 -6.22
C LEU A 390 26.86 -31.18 -5.11
N ASP A 391 27.27 -32.41 -5.40
CA ASP A 391 28.18 -33.19 -4.54
C ASP A 391 29.60 -32.60 -4.69
N SER A 392 30.17 -32.13 -3.59
CA SER A 392 31.48 -31.44 -3.54
C SER A 392 32.65 -32.35 -3.95
N SER A 393 32.46 -33.68 -3.94
CA SER A 393 33.52 -34.66 -4.24
C SER A 393 33.65 -35.00 -5.74
N LYS A 394 32.82 -34.40 -6.59
CA LYS A 394 32.76 -34.69 -8.03
C LYS A 394 32.75 -33.41 -8.85
N ASP A 395 33.27 -33.49 -10.07
CA ASP A 395 33.20 -32.39 -11.02
C ASP A 395 31.74 -32.07 -11.41
N TYR A 396 31.49 -30.81 -11.79
CA TYR A 396 30.19 -30.35 -12.24
C TYR A 396 29.88 -30.86 -13.65
N ASP A 397 29.43 -32.12 -13.72
CA ASP A 397 29.00 -32.80 -14.93
C ASP A 397 27.88 -33.81 -14.61
N PHE A 398 26.74 -33.70 -15.30
CA PHE A 398 25.59 -34.59 -15.12
C PHE A 398 25.80 -36.00 -15.72
N ILE A 399 26.91 -36.25 -16.41
CA ILE A 399 27.39 -37.62 -16.69
C ILE A 399 27.60 -38.41 -15.39
N ASN A 400 27.93 -37.72 -14.29
CA ASN A 400 28.06 -38.30 -12.95
C ASN A 400 26.68 -38.37 -12.27
N PRO A 401 26.14 -39.56 -11.95
CA PRO A 401 24.84 -39.69 -11.28
C PRO A 401 24.77 -38.98 -9.92
N GLN A 402 25.91 -38.78 -9.25
CA GLN A 402 26.03 -38.02 -8.00
C GLN A 402 25.57 -36.57 -8.15
N GLN A 403 25.76 -35.94 -9.32
CA GLN A 403 25.33 -34.55 -9.53
C GLN A 403 23.84 -34.45 -9.87
N MET A 404 23.23 -35.51 -10.39
CA MET A 404 21.79 -35.59 -10.63
C MET A 404 20.99 -36.00 -9.38
N PHE A 405 21.58 -36.89 -8.56
CA PHE A 405 20.95 -37.49 -7.38
C PHE A 405 21.86 -37.36 -6.13
N PRO A 406 22.24 -36.15 -5.70
CA PRO A 406 23.27 -35.92 -4.69
C PRO A 406 22.95 -36.57 -3.34
N PHE A 407 21.69 -36.53 -2.92
CA PHE A 407 21.27 -37.06 -1.62
C PHE A 407 21.06 -38.57 -1.56
N ARG A 408 21.49 -39.33 -2.57
CA ARG A 408 21.25 -40.79 -2.60
C ARG A 408 21.93 -41.52 -1.44
N LYS A 409 23.05 -41.03 -0.91
CA LYS A 409 23.73 -41.65 0.24
C LYS A 409 23.05 -41.34 1.57
N THR A 410 22.52 -40.13 1.73
CA THR A 410 21.94 -39.65 3.00
C THR A 410 20.45 -39.93 3.08
N ASP A 411 19.70 -39.65 2.01
CA ASP A 411 18.24 -39.63 1.98
C ASP A 411 17.68 -40.27 0.68
N TYR A 412 18.12 -41.50 0.36
CA TYR A 412 17.72 -42.20 -0.88
C TYR A 412 16.19 -42.29 -1.10
N LYS A 413 15.41 -42.28 -0.02
CA LYS A 413 13.95 -42.45 -0.04
C LYS A 413 13.25 -41.37 -0.86
N ILE A 414 13.85 -40.19 -0.99
CA ILE A 414 13.22 -39.09 -1.74
C ILE A 414 13.04 -39.46 -3.22
N TYR A 415 13.94 -40.26 -3.81
CA TYR A 415 13.87 -40.62 -5.23
C TYR A 415 12.88 -41.75 -5.56
N LEU A 416 12.09 -42.22 -4.59
CA LEU A 416 11.10 -43.27 -4.81
C LEU A 416 9.86 -42.70 -5.53
N PRO A 417 9.25 -43.41 -6.51
CA PRO A 417 8.21 -42.88 -7.39
C PRO A 417 6.94 -42.35 -6.69
N ASP A 418 6.63 -42.83 -5.48
CA ASP A 418 5.41 -42.50 -4.72
C ASP A 418 5.69 -41.92 -3.31
N ASN A 419 6.94 -41.54 -3.01
CA ASN A 419 7.26 -41.01 -1.70
C ASN A 419 6.93 -39.50 -1.60
N SER A 420 5.85 -39.21 -0.88
CA SER A 420 5.47 -37.86 -0.43
C SER A 420 5.77 -37.61 1.05
N ASP A 421 6.40 -38.57 1.73
CA ASP A 421 6.72 -38.46 3.14
C ASP A 421 7.91 -37.52 3.35
N GLU A 422 7.66 -36.43 4.08
CA GLU A 422 8.67 -35.45 4.49
C GLU A 422 9.13 -35.68 5.93
N THR A 423 8.61 -36.72 6.61
CA THR A 423 9.03 -37.03 7.97
C THR A 423 10.42 -37.69 7.96
N ASP A 424 11.32 -37.18 8.80
CA ASP A 424 12.62 -37.79 9.10
C ASP A 424 13.71 -37.69 7.99
N LEU A 425 13.76 -36.56 7.25
CA LEU A 425 14.87 -36.23 6.34
C LEU A 425 16.09 -35.72 7.10
N SER A 426 17.28 -36.23 6.79
CA SER A 426 18.52 -35.88 7.48
C SER A 426 19.09 -34.52 7.08
N LEU A 427 18.81 -34.06 5.85
CA LEU A 427 19.29 -32.79 5.31
C LEU A 427 18.15 -31.90 4.79
N GLN A 428 18.40 -30.60 4.77
CA GLN A 428 17.54 -29.57 4.17
C GLN A 428 18.39 -28.48 3.51
N ILE A 429 17.81 -27.70 2.61
CA ILE A 429 18.48 -26.55 2.00
C ILE A 429 18.04 -25.29 2.76
N LEU A 430 19.01 -24.53 3.27
CA LEU A 430 18.77 -23.31 4.02
C LEU A 430 19.17 -22.10 3.16
N CYS A 431 18.21 -21.23 2.88
CA CYS A 431 18.44 -19.95 2.22
C CYS A 431 18.25 -18.82 3.25
N LYS A 432 19.31 -18.04 3.51
CA LYS A 432 19.23 -16.86 4.39
C LYS A 432 19.33 -15.60 3.56
N ASN A 433 18.35 -14.72 3.68
CA ASN A 433 18.33 -13.43 3.03
C ASN A 433 18.46 -12.30 4.05
N TYR A 434 19.29 -11.33 3.72
CA TYR A 434 19.58 -10.16 4.56
C TYR A 434 18.89 -8.94 3.95
N THR A 435 17.80 -8.49 4.58
CA THR A 435 17.01 -7.35 4.08
C THR A 435 17.20 -6.14 5.00
N PRO A 436 17.78 -5.02 4.54
CA PRO A 436 17.85 -3.80 5.34
C PRO A 436 16.44 -3.26 5.61
N THR A 437 16.11 -3.02 6.87
CA THR A 437 14.80 -2.46 7.25
C THR A 437 14.97 -1.09 7.90
N ALA A 438 14.02 -0.18 7.66
CA ALA A 438 14.02 1.15 8.28
C ALA A 438 13.57 1.13 9.76
N GLY A 439 13.06 0.00 10.23
CA GLY A 439 12.58 -0.22 11.60
C GLY A 439 12.01 -1.64 11.78
N PHE A 440 11.72 -2.02 13.02
CA PHE A 440 11.20 -3.36 13.34
C PHE A 440 9.68 -3.39 13.18
N ILE A 441 9.16 -3.99 12.10
CA ILE A 441 7.72 -4.02 11.80
C ILE A 441 7.14 -5.40 12.12
N LEU A 442 6.03 -5.41 12.86
CA LEU A 442 5.24 -6.62 13.19
C LEU A 442 3.92 -6.64 12.38
N PRO A 443 3.30 -7.82 12.17
CA PRO A 443 2.00 -7.89 11.52
C PRO A 443 0.88 -7.29 12.38
N ASP A 444 -0.24 -6.94 11.75
CA ASP A 444 -1.42 -6.36 12.42
C ASP A 444 -2.20 -7.37 13.29
N THR A 445 -1.88 -8.65 13.15
CA THR A 445 -2.33 -9.78 13.97
C THR A 445 -1.52 -9.97 15.25
N ALA A 446 -0.41 -9.23 15.43
CA ALA A 446 0.45 -9.34 16.60
C ALA A 446 -0.29 -8.86 17.85
N ILE A 447 -0.26 -9.67 18.92
CA ILE A 447 -0.86 -9.35 20.20
C ILE A 447 0.14 -8.49 21.00
N PRO A 448 -0.11 -7.20 21.26
CA PRO A 448 0.89 -6.29 21.83
C PRO A 448 1.51 -6.80 23.15
N GLY A 449 0.68 -7.32 24.06
CA GLY A 449 1.12 -7.84 25.35
C GLY A 449 1.92 -9.15 25.30
N SER A 450 2.16 -9.73 24.12
CA SER A 450 2.93 -10.96 23.95
C SER A 450 4.34 -10.75 23.39
N ILE A 451 4.67 -9.51 23.00
CA ILE A 451 5.93 -9.20 22.34
C ILE A 451 7.09 -9.34 23.32
N ARG A 452 8.15 -10.02 22.90
CA ARG A 452 9.40 -10.22 23.61
C ARG A 452 10.53 -9.87 22.65
N VAL A 453 11.49 -9.07 23.09
CA VAL A 453 12.67 -8.75 22.28
C VAL A 453 13.89 -9.34 22.98
N LEU A 454 14.76 -10.00 22.24
CA LEU A 454 16.05 -10.50 22.69
C LEU A 454 17.14 -9.84 21.85
N LYS A 455 18.22 -9.42 22.50
CA LYS A 455 19.43 -8.90 21.87
C LYS A 455 20.59 -9.79 22.26
N ASN A 456 21.29 -10.36 21.28
CA ASN A 456 22.33 -11.38 21.45
C ASN A 456 21.86 -12.57 22.30
N LYS A 457 20.62 -13.03 22.05
CA LYS A 457 19.92 -14.08 22.84
C LYS A 457 19.64 -13.71 24.31
N ILE A 458 19.86 -12.45 24.69
CA ILE A 458 19.54 -11.90 26.02
C ILE A 458 18.25 -11.09 25.90
N ARG A 459 17.21 -11.43 26.67
CA ARG A 459 15.93 -10.68 26.63
C ARG A 459 16.14 -9.23 27.05
N ILE A 460 15.68 -8.30 26.22
CA ILE A 460 15.64 -6.86 26.48
C ILE A 460 14.19 -6.38 26.58
N PHE A 461 13.94 -5.45 27.50
CA PHE A 461 12.60 -4.98 27.83
C PHE A 461 12.37 -3.52 27.43
N ASN A 462 13.43 -2.83 27.01
CA ASN A 462 13.41 -1.42 26.66
C ASN A 462 13.04 -1.22 25.18
N PHE A 463 11.77 -1.49 24.86
CA PHE A 463 11.19 -1.24 23.55
C PHE A 463 9.78 -0.67 23.68
N SER A 464 9.32 0.03 22.65
CA SER A 464 7.94 0.50 22.53
C SER A 464 7.30 -0.08 21.27
N TYR A 465 6.00 -0.35 21.30
CA TYR A 465 5.24 -0.83 20.14
C TYR A 465 4.08 0.13 19.86
N ASN A 466 4.01 0.64 18.62
CA ASN A 466 2.93 1.50 18.17
C ASN A 466 1.91 0.66 17.39
N GLU A 467 0.72 0.47 17.97
CA GLU A 467 -0.35 -0.34 17.40
C GLU A 467 -0.96 0.26 16.11
N SER A 468 -0.83 1.57 15.88
CA SER A 468 -1.43 2.23 14.71
C SER A 468 -0.65 2.00 13.42
N ASN A 469 0.66 1.83 13.53
CA ASN A 469 1.57 1.63 12.39
C ASN A 469 2.40 0.34 12.52
N HIS A 470 2.09 -0.50 13.51
CA HIS A 470 2.72 -1.79 13.82
C HIS A 470 4.25 -1.76 13.92
N THR A 471 4.82 -0.61 14.30
CA THR A 471 6.26 -0.41 14.41
C THR A 471 6.73 -0.60 15.85
N LEU A 472 7.78 -1.39 16.03
CA LEU A 472 8.50 -1.61 17.28
C LEU A 472 9.79 -0.79 17.28
N THR A 473 10.02 -0.03 18.34
CA THR A 473 11.22 0.79 18.54
C THR A 473 11.99 0.24 19.73
N ILE A 474 13.23 -0.24 19.50
CA ILE A 474 14.15 -0.64 20.56
C ILE A 474 14.89 0.60 21.02
N ASN A 475 14.76 0.97 22.29
CA ASN A 475 15.29 2.23 22.82
C ASN A 475 16.77 2.12 23.25
N GLU A 476 17.40 0.96 23.05
CA GLU A 476 18.83 0.73 23.24
C GLU A 476 19.58 0.78 21.90
N PRO A 477 20.85 1.22 21.87
CA PRO A 477 21.63 1.22 20.62
C PRO A 477 21.77 -0.19 20.07
N VAL A 478 21.33 -0.42 18.83
CA VAL A 478 21.51 -1.68 18.10
C VAL A 478 22.71 -1.54 17.16
N PHE A 479 23.78 -2.29 17.42
CA PHE A 479 24.98 -2.32 16.58
C PHE A 479 24.82 -3.32 15.43
N SER A 480 25.57 -3.15 14.35
CA SER A 480 25.48 -3.98 13.14
C SER A 480 25.73 -5.47 13.36
N ASN A 481 26.42 -5.84 14.45
CA ASN A 481 26.72 -7.22 14.84
C ASN A 481 25.78 -7.77 15.92
N ASP A 482 24.85 -6.97 16.45
CA ASP A 482 23.89 -7.44 17.44
C ASP A 482 22.82 -8.34 16.80
N ILE A 483 22.57 -9.51 17.37
CA ILE A 483 21.47 -10.40 16.97
C ILE A 483 20.21 -9.96 17.70
N ILE A 484 19.26 -9.33 17.02
CA ILE A 484 17.96 -9.00 17.60
C ILE A 484 16.95 -10.08 17.23
N GLU A 485 16.32 -10.74 18.21
CA GLU A 485 15.23 -11.68 18.00
C GLU A 485 13.97 -11.11 18.64
N ILE A 486 12.94 -10.83 17.83
CA ILE A 486 11.64 -10.37 18.29
C ILE A 486 10.68 -11.55 18.22
N GLN A 487 10.10 -11.94 19.35
CA GLN A 487 9.08 -12.98 19.45
C GLN A 487 7.74 -12.31 19.76
N TRP A 488 6.64 -12.77 19.19
CA TRP A 488 5.30 -12.31 19.52
C TRP A 488 4.29 -13.44 19.32
N LYS A 489 3.09 -13.29 19.87
CA LYS A 489 1.95 -14.17 19.58
C LYS A 489 1.07 -13.53 18.53
N GLU A 490 0.66 -14.33 17.54
CA GLU A 490 -0.40 -13.96 16.60
C GLU A 490 -1.69 -14.69 16.92
N GLY A 491 -2.80 -13.96 16.88
CA GLY A 491 -4.10 -14.57 17.06
C GLY A 491 -4.46 -15.48 15.88
N LEU A 492 -4.79 -16.75 16.17
CA LEU A 492 -5.24 -17.72 15.17
C LEU A 492 -6.62 -18.28 15.55
N THR A 493 -7.46 -18.54 14.56
CA THR A 493 -8.83 -19.03 14.80
C THR A 493 -8.83 -20.47 15.36
N TYR A 494 -7.76 -21.24 15.14
CA TYR A 494 -7.56 -22.59 15.65
C TYR A 494 -6.06 -22.87 15.81
N SER A 495 -5.57 -23.02 17.05
CA SER A 495 -4.18 -23.39 17.34
C SER A 495 -4.11 -24.44 18.46
N ASP A 496 -3.06 -25.26 18.41
CA ASP A 496 -2.65 -26.20 19.46
C ASP A 496 -2.12 -25.49 20.73
N SER A 497 -2.02 -24.16 20.71
CA SER A 497 -1.77 -23.31 21.87
C SER A 497 -2.79 -22.19 22.05
N GLY A 498 -3.08 -21.86 23.31
CA GLY A 498 -3.96 -20.76 23.69
C GLY A 498 -3.58 -20.16 25.05
N THR A 499 -4.20 -19.05 25.41
CA THR A 499 -4.01 -18.36 26.69
C THR A 499 -5.37 -18.05 27.30
N THR A 500 -5.59 -18.47 28.54
CA THR A 500 -6.77 -18.07 29.33
C THR A 500 -6.40 -16.84 30.14
N ARG A 501 -7.01 -15.70 29.82
CA ARG A 501 -6.80 -14.43 30.51
C ARG A 501 -7.95 -14.16 31.46
N PHE A 502 -7.64 -13.70 32.65
CA PHE A 502 -8.64 -13.21 33.59
C PHE A 502 -8.17 -11.92 34.23
N ALA A 503 -9.12 -11.06 34.57
CA ALA A 503 -8.86 -9.85 35.34
C ALA A 503 -10.04 -9.50 36.22
N ALA A 504 -9.75 -8.89 37.36
CA ALA A 504 -10.75 -8.29 38.24
C ALA A 504 -10.14 -7.03 38.86
N GLY A 505 -10.93 -5.97 38.97
CA GLY A 505 -10.51 -4.73 39.60
C GLY A 505 -11.67 -4.00 40.23
N ALA A 506 -11.36 -3.16 41.20
CA ALA A 506 -12.31 -2.33 41.91
C ALA A 506 -11.77 -0.90 42.04
N HIS A 507 -12.61 0.09 41.71
CA HIS A 507 -12.47 1.48 42.10
C HIS A 507 -13.31 1.76 43.34
N TRP A 508 -12.77 2.56 44.25
CA TRP A 508 -13.45 3.06 45.43
C TRP A 508 -13.27 4.57 45.50
N LYS A 509 -14.40 5.28 45.55
CA LYS A 509 -14.52 6.74 45.55
C LYS A 509 -15.11 7.20 46.88
N PRO A 510 -14.34 7.17 47.97
CA PRO A 510 -14.86 7.45 49.31
C PRO A 510 -15.37 8.89 49.48
N VAL A 511 -14.73 9.85 48.79
CA VAL A 511 -15.05 11.28 48.79
C VAL A 511 -14.94 11.87 47.39
N LYS A 512 -15.61 13.00 47.15
CA LYS A 512 -15.57 13.68 45.84
C LYS A 512 -14.14 14.08 45.49
N GLY A 513 -13.67 13.61 44.33
CA GLY A 513 -12.33 13.91 43.81
C GLY A 513 -11.23 12.93 44.21
N LEU A 514 -11.48 11.92 45.06
CA LEU A 514 -10.53 10.85 45.37
C LEU A 514 -11.00 9.53 44.75
N ASP A 515 -10.14 8.87 43.97
CA ASP A 515 -10.38 7.56 43.36
C ASP A 515 -9.22 6.63 43.70
N ILE A 516 -9.52 5.52 44.38
CA ILE A 516 -8.55 4.50 44.75
C ILE A 516 -8.90 3.26 43.95
N PHE A 517 -7.92 2.65 43.28
CA PHE A 517 -8.14 1.42 42.55
C PHE A 517 -7.21 0.30 42.98
N PHE A 518 -7.69 -0.93 42.84
CA PHE A 518 -6.93 -2.16 42.96
C PHE A 518 -7.42 -3.13 41.90
N ALA A 519 -6.50 -3.78 41.19
CA ALA A 519 -6.82 -4.78 40.20
C ALA A 519 -5.75 -5.87 40.14
N GLY A 520 -6.17 -7.05 39.71
CA GLY A 520 -5.30 -8.18 39.39
C GLY A 520 -5.69 -8.81 38.06
N SER A 521 -4.70 -9.32 37.34
CA SER A 521 -4.92 -10.12 36.14
C SER A 521 -3.96 -11.30 36.06
N GLY A 522 -4.36 -12.35 35.35
CA GLY A 522 -3.49 -13.47 35.04
C GLY A 522 -3.69 -13.97 33.62
N ASP A 523 -2.58 -14.36 33.00
CA ASP A 523 -2.53 -15.00 31.69
C ASP A 523 -2.02 -16.44 31.90
N TRP A 524 -2.91 -17.42 31.76
CA TRP A 524 -2.57 -18.84 31.86
C TRP A 524 -2.31 -19.45 30.49
N GLU A 525 -1.10 -19.95 30.29
CA GLU A 525 -0.70 -20.55 29.02
C GLU A 525 -1.18 -22.01 28.95
N ASN A 526 -1.94 -22.32 27.90
CA ASN A 526 -2.46 -23.65 27.57
C ASN A 526 -1.76 -24.14 26.30
N THR A 527 -0.68 -24.90 26.44
CA THR A 527 0.12 -25.42 25.31
C THR A 527 0.57 -26.85 25.57
N LYS A 528 0.83 -27.61 24.50
CA LYS A 528 1.52 -28.91 24.55
C LYS A 528 3.04 -28.80 24.76
N LYS A 529 3.63 -27.59 24.75
CA LYS A 529 5.06 -27.38 25.03
C LYS A 529 5.41 -27.75 26.48
N THR A 530 6.65 -28.18 26.69
CA THR A 530 7.17 -28.68 27.97
C THR A 530 7.30 -27.64 29.08
N ASN A 531 7.39 -26.33 28.76
CA ASN A 531 7.61 -25.24 29.74
C ASN A 531 6.68 -24.02 29.50
N PRO A 532 5.40 -24.07 29.91
CA PRO A 532 4.51 -22.89 29.84
C PRO A 532 4.92 -21.81 30.85
N ILE A 533 4.81 -20.53 30.44
CA ILE A 533 5.04 -19.38 31.32
C ILE A 533 3.71 -18.67 31.54
N ASP A 534 3.24 -18.64 32.79
CA ASP A 534 2.07 -17.88 33.21
C ASP A 534 2.48 -16.47 33.63
N ILE A 535 1.64 -15.46 33.41
CA ILE A 535 1.92 -14.08 33.81
C ILE A 535 0.87 -13.64 34.82
N TYR A 536 1.29 -13.07 35.95
CA TYR A 536 0.39 -12.46 36.92
C TYR A 536 0.72 -10.98 37.05
N LYS A 537 -0.30 -10.12 36.99
CA LYS A 537 -0.16 -8.68 37.18
C LYS A 537 -1.04 -8.21 38.33
N LEU A 538 -0.52 -7.30 39.12
CA LEU A 538 -1.25 -6.57 40.14
C LEU A 538 -1.05 -5.09 39.89
N SER A 539 -2.11 -4.31 40.01
CA SER A 539 -2.02 -2.85 39.96
C SER A 539 -2.87 -2.22 41.03
N SER A 540 -2.36 -1.16 41.62
CA SER A 540 -3.12 -0.33 42.55
C SER A 540 -2.72 1.12 42.38
N GLY A 541 -3.63 2.04 42.65
CA GLY A 541 -3.31 3.45 42.53
C GLY A 541 -4.31 4.33 43.24
N ILE A 542 -3.93 5.59 43.35
CA ILE A 542 -4.71 6.63 43.98
C ILE A 542 -4.63 7.84 43.07
N ASP A 543 -5.78 8.34 42.64
CA ASP A 543 -5.95 9.56 41.88
C ASP A 543 -6.75 10.57 42.70
N TYR A 544 -6.23 11.79 42.77
CA TYR A 544 -6.89 12.93 43.39
C TYR A 544 -7.07 14.05 42.37
N GLN A 545 -8.31 14.51 42.21
CA GLN A 545 -8.69 15.61 41.34
C GLN A 545 -9.52 16.64 42.10
N ASN A 546 -9.03 17.88 42.10
CA ASN A 546 -9.76 19.09 42.45
C ASN A 546 -9.76 20.05 41.24
N GLN A 547 -10.43 21.20 41.32
CA GLN A 547 -10.57 22.16 40.21
C GLN A 547 -9.24 22.57 39.55
N LYS A 548 -8.13 22.64 40.30
CA LYS A 548 -6.82 23.13 39.81
C LYS A 548 -5.69 22.09 39.85
N ILE A 549 -5.85 21.03 40.65
CA ILE A 549 -4.81 20.02 40.90
C ILE A 549 -5.36 18.67 40.48
N LYS A 550 -4.60 17.95 39.66
CA LYS A 550 -4.78 16.54 39.37
C LYS A 550 -3.47 15.82 39.68
N THR A 551 -3.47 14.96 40.67
CA THR A 551 -2.28 14.22 41.09
C THR A 551 -2.63 12.77 41.33
N GLY A 552 -1.71 11.87 41.07
CA GLY A 552 -1.96 10.47 41.32
C GLY A 552 -0.71 9.62 41.20
N THR A 553 -0.82 8.40 41.70
CA THR A 553 0.20 7.38 41.56
C THR A 553 -0.44 6.05 41.23
N ALA A 554 0.15 5.32 40.29
CA ALA A 554 -0.18 3.96 39.95
C ALA A 554 1.05 3.08 40.17
N LEU A 555 0.86 2.00 40.92
CA LEU A 555 1.80 0.92 41.18
C LEU A 555 1.41 -0.30 40.37
N GLY A 556 2.41 -0.97 39.82
CA GLY A 556 2.29 -2.16 38.99
C GLY A 556 3.32 -3.18 39.39
N PHE A 557 2.89 -4.43 39.46
CA PHE A 557 3.74 -5.56 39.70
C PHE A 557 3.40 -6.63 38.68
N GLU A 558 4.41 -7.22 38.05
CA GLU A 558 4.26 -8.33 37.11
C GLU A 558 5.24 -9.44 37.47
N ALA A 559 4.74 -10.69 37.41
CA ALA A 559 5.51 -11.89 37.66
C ALA A 559 5.36 -12.85 36.47
N ASP A 560 6.47 -13.18 35.80
CA ASP A 560 6.56 -14.26 34.81
C ASP A 560 6.88 -15.55 35.57
N VAL A 561 5.93 -16.49 35.59
CA VAL A 561 5.99 -17.76 36.33
C VAL A 561 6.17 -18.93 35.37
N ASP A 562 7.39 -19.44 35.29
CA ASP A 562 7.72 -20.73 34.68
C ASP A 562 7.34 -21.84 35.66
N ARG A 563 6.41 -22.72 35.27
CA ARG A 563 5.86 -23.78 36.16
C ARG A 563 6.93 -24.76 36.65
N ASN A 564 8.08 -24.86 35.97
CA ASN A 564 9.16 -25.78 36.31
C ASN A 564 10.25 -25.14 37.20
N LYS A 565 10.16 -23.85 37.50
CA LYS A 565 11.14 -23.11 38.31
C LYS A 565 10.62 -22.78 39.71
N LYS A 566 11.54 -22.64 40.67
CA LYS A 566 11.19 -22.21 42.03
C LYS A 566 10.88 -20.71 42.07
N ALA A 567 10.14 -20.26 43.08
CA ALA A 567 9.74 -18.85 43.22
C ALA A 567 10.90 -17.84 43.16
N ARG A 568 12.11 -18.21 43.59
CA ARG A 568 13.32 -17.35 43.54
C ARG A 568 13.93 -17.23 42.14
N GLU A 569 13.58 -18.12 41.23
CA GLU A 569 14.09 -18.20 39.85
C GLU A 569 13.14 -17.56 38.84
N GLN A 570 11.97 -17.11 39.30
CA GLN A 570 10.98 -16.37 38.50
C GLN A 570 11.44 -14.94 38.22
N ILE A 571 10.84 -14.30 37.21
CA ILE A 571 11.16 -12.91 36.85
C ILE A 571 10.06 -12.02 37.42
N TYR A 572 10.48 -11.04 38.22
CA TYR A 572 9.60 -10.02 38.79
C TYR A 572 9.95 -8.66 38.20
N SER A 573 8.93 -7.88 37.89
CA SER A 573 9.05 -6.49 37.50
C SER A 573 8.10 -5.63 38.32
N PHE A 574 8.55 -4.43 38.61
CA PHE A 574 7.82 -3.43 39.35
C PHE A 574 7.81 -2.13 38.57
N GLN A 575 6.67 -1.45 38.54
CA GLN A 575 6.50 -0.18 37.88
C GLN A 575 5.74 0.79 38.79
N ASN A 576 6.19 2.03 38.85
CA ASN A 576 5.44 3.12 39.44
C ASN A 576 5.32 4.27 38.43
N LYS A 577 4.15 4.89 38.38
CA LYS A 577 3.88 6.08 37.58
C LYS A 577 3.24 7.07 38.51
N ALA A 578 3.94 8.14 38.80
CA ALA A 578 3.40 9.26 39.54
C ALA A 578 3.22 10.43 38.58
N TYR A 579 2.18 11.22 38.80
CA TYR A 579 1.99 12.44 38.06
C TYR A 579 1.40 13.51 38.95
N PHE A 580 1.78 14.76 38.68
CA PHE A 580 1.25 15.94 39.31
C PHE A 580 1.02 16.99 38.23
N ASN A 581 -0.23 17.38 38.05
CA ASN A 581 -0.63 18.41 37.12
C ASN A 581 -1.34 19.51 37.88
N TYR A 582 -0.77 20.71 37.83
CA TYR A 582 -1.39 21.94 38.25
C TYR A 582 -1.71 22.76 37.02
N SER A 583 -2.99 23.10 36.84
CA SER A 583 -3.43 23.98 35.75
C SER A 583 -4.34 25.07 36.31
N PHE A 584 -4.03 26.31 35.95
CA PHE A 584 -4.82 27.46 36.32
C PHE A 584 -5.03 28.35 35.10
N ALA A 585 -6.24 28.32 34.55
CA ALA A 585 -6.67 29.21 33.47
C ALA A 585 -7.21 30.52 34.07
N GLY A 586 -6.58 31.65 33.74
CA GLY A 586 -6.93 32.97 34.28
C GLY A 586 -5.73 33.77 34.78
N SER A 587 -6.00 34.96 35.32
CA SER A 587 -4.96 35.86 35.84
C SER A 587 -4.52 35.46 37.24
N LEU A 588 -3.23 35.19 37.41
CA LEU A 588 -2.57 35.08 38.72
C LEU A 588 -2.32 36.46 39.33
N TYR A 589 -1.96 37.41 38.49
CA TYR A 589 -1.73 38.80 38.86
C TYR A 589 -2.10 39.71 37.68
N SER A 590 -2.90 40.74 37.95
CA SER A 590 -3.31 41.76 36.98
C SER A 590 -2.96 43.15 37.50
N LYS A 591 -2.64 44.08 36.60
CA LYS A 591 -2.53 45.51 36.89
C LYS A 591 -3.35 46.27 35.85
N ASN A 592 -4.27 47.13 36.30
CA ASN A 592 -5.20 47.88 35.43
C ASN A 592 -5.97 46.96 34.46
N ASP A 593 -6.52 45.84 34.95
CA ASP A 593 -7.26 44.83 34.17
C ASP A 593 -6.47 44.13 33.05
N VAL A 594 -5.14 44.32 33.00
CA VAL A 594 -4.24 43.58 32.11
C VAL A 594 -3.57 42.45 32.90
N PRO A 595 -3.73 41.17 32.50
CA PRO A 595 -3.03 40.06 33.15
C PRO A 595 -1.53 40.19 32.92
N ILE A 596 -0.75 40.22 34.01
CA ILE A 596 0.72 40.24 33.97
C ILE A 596 1.26 38.81 34.06
N PHE A 597 0.67 37.97 34.90
CA PHE A 597 0.94 36.53 34.97
C PHE A 597 -0.39 35.80 34.81
N SER A 598 -0.47 34.87 33.87
CA SER A 598 -1.69 34.10 33.62
C SER A 598 -1.39 32.70 33.06
N ASN A 599 -2.39 31.83 33.09
CA ASN A 599 -2.35 30.52 32.43
C ASN A 599 -1.16 29.65 32.87
N LEU A 600 -0.93 29.58 34.19
CA LEU A 600 0.12 28.75 34.76
C LEU A 600 -0.24 27.27 34.60
N LEU A 601 0.69 26.53 34.00
CA LEU A 601 0.63 25.08 33.87
C LEU A 601 1.94 24.49 34.38
N PHE A 602 1.84 23.50 35.25
CA PHE A 602 2.98 22.71 35.70
C PHE A 602 2.56 21.25 35.70
N ASN A 603 3.17 20.47 34.81
CA ASN A 603 2.98 19.03 34.72
C ASN A 603 4.29 18.35 35.06
N PHE A 604 4.26 17.43 36.00
CA PHE A 604 5.36 16.55 36.37
C PHE A 604 4.87 15.12 36.25
N GLU A 605 5.62 14.30 35.52
CA GLU A 605 5.37 12.87 35.39
C GLU A 605 6.65 12.12 35.73
N GLU A 606 6.52 11.07 36.53
CA GLU A 606 7.60 10.15 36.88
C GLU A 606 7.16 8.75 36.51
N ASN A 607 8.04 8.01 35.82
CA ASN A 607 7.90 6.60 35.55
C ASN A 607 9.15 5.88 36.07
N PHE A 608 8.96 5.03 37.06
CA PHE A 608 9.97 4.15 37.63
C PHE A 608 9.71 2.72 37.18
N ILE A 609 10.71 2.04 36.64
CA ILE A 609 10.66 0.63 36.26
C ILE A 609 11.85 -0.08 36.89
N SER A 610 11.57 -1.12 37.67
CA SER A 610 12.57 -1.99 38.27
C SER A 610 12.33 -3.44 37.85
N ASN A 611 13.38 -4.10 37.34
CA ASN A 611 13.39 -5.54 37.12
C ASN A 611 14.81 -6.09 37.38
N LYS A 612 15.02 -7.39 37.15
CA LYS A 612 16.30 -8.07 37.43
C LYS A 612 17.52 -7.43 36.73
N THR A 613 17.34 -6.76 35.60
CA THR A 613 18.43 -6.30 34.72
C THR A 613 18.46 -4.79 34.50
N SER A 614 17.42 -4.05 34.90
CA SER A 614 17.31 -2.61 34.67
C SER A 614 16.60 -1.92 35.83
N LEU A 615 17.10 -0.73 36.17
CA LEU A 615 16.49 0.16 37.14
C LEU A 615 16.37 1.51 36.45
N ASN A 616 15.24 1.72 35.76
CA ASN A 616 15.00 2.88 34.94
C ASN A 616 14.14 3.90 35.69
N LEU A 617 14.62 5.13 35.77
CA LEU A 617 13.85 6.28 36.20
C LEU A 617 13.73 7.25 35.03
N HIS A 618 12.49 7.61 34.71
CA HIS A 618 12.18 8.58 33.66
C HIS A 618 11.28 9.66 34.25
N THR A 619 11.70 10.92 34.19
CA THR A 619 10.89 12.04 34.66
C THR A 619 10.71 13.04 33.54
N LYS A 620 9.49 13.58 33.42
CA LYS A 620 9.15 14.57 32.42
C LYS A 620 8.44 15.73 33.11
N THR A 621 8.98 16.92 32.91
CA THR A 621 8.43 18.14 33.48
C THR A 621 8.12 19.12 32.36
N ASN A 622 6.88 19.60 32.33
CA ASN A 622 6.43 20.64 31.44
C ASN A 622 5.96 21.82 32.30
N ALA A 623 6.44 23.01 32.01
CA ALA A 623 5.98 24.23 32.67
C ALA A 623 5.58 25.24 31.60
N ALA A 624 4.47 25.93 31.79
CA ALA A 624 4.08 27.05 30.95
C ALA A 624 3.51 28.19 31.79
N LEU A 625 3.76 29.42 31.34
CA LEU A 625 3.30 30.64 31.97
C LEU A 625 3.19 31.73 30.92
N ASP A 626 2.07 32.45 30.92
CA ASP A 626 1.95 33.66 30.13
C ASP A 626 2.43 34.86 30.96
N ILE A 627 3.42 35.58 30.44
CA ILE A 627 3.87 36.87 30.98
C ILE A 627 3.34 37.96 30.06
N TRP A 628 2.38 38.74 30.53
CA TRP A 628 1.58 39.66 29.71
C TRP A 628 0.89 38.93 28.55
N LYS A 629 1.34 39.18 27.31
CA LYS A 629 0.87 38.48 26.10
C LYS A 629 1.84 37.40 25.64
N ILE A 630 3.04 37.34 26.21
CA ILE A 630 4.10 36.42 25.81
C ILE A 630 3.79 35.06 26.43
N LYS A 631 3.65 34.04 25.60
CA LYS A 631 3.44 32.66 26.03
C LYS A 631 4.79 31.97 26.13
N LEU A 632 5.09 31.43 27.29
CA LEU A 632 6.33 30.69 27.54
C LEU A 632 5.97 29.25 27.89
N ALA A 633 6.63 28.29 27.27
CA ALA A 633 6.57 26.89 27.65
C ALA A 633 7.97 26.29 27.65
N GLY A 634 8.23 25.40 28.61
CA GLY A 634 9.46 24.66 28.76
C GLY A 634 9.20 23.18 28.98
N LEU A 635 10.10 22.36 28.47
CA LEU A 635 10.10 20.92 28.58
C LEU A 635 11.47 20.47 29.07
N ILE A 636 11.49 19.58 30.05
CA ILE A 636 12.67 18.81 30.41
C ILE A 636 12.28 17.35 30.63
N SER A 637 13.06 16.44 30.06
CA SER A 637 12.92 15.00 30.23
C SER A 637 14.24 14.45 30.74
N LEU A 638 14.21 13.72 31.85
CA LEU A 638 15.37 13.08 32.44
C LEU A 638 15.19 11.56 32.37
N LYS A 639 16.27 10.84 32.07
CA LYS A 639 16.29 9.39 31.96
C LYS A 639 17.58 8.85 32.55
N ALA A 640 17.49 7.87 33.44
CA ALA A 640 18.64 7.17 33.99
C ALA A 640 18.36 5.67 34.11
N ASP A 641 19.33 4.85 33.69
CA ASP A 641 19.36 3.41 33.98
C ASP A 641 20.51 3.12 34.95
N PHE A 642 20.19 2.83 36.21
CA PHE A 642 21.18 2.69 37.26
C PHE A 642 21.90 1.32 37.25
N LEU A 643 21.48 0.35 36.45
CA LEU A 643 22.09 -0.99 36.38
C LEU A 643 22.94 -1.23 35.11
N SER A 644 22.93 -0.30 34.16
CA SER A 644 23.75 -0.36 32.94
C SER A 644 25.24 -0.13 33.23
N LYS A 645 26.10 -1.10 32.84
CA LYS A 645 27.58 -0.99 32.94
C LYS A 645 28.22 -0.07 31.90
N LYS A 646 27.45 0.56 31.00
CA LYS A 646 28.00 1.50 30.02
C LYS A 646 28.18 2.87 30.68
N SER A 647 29.41 3.14 31.10
CA SER A 647 29.92 4.43 31.56
C SER A 647 29.61 5.55 30.56
N GLY A 648 28.73 6.49 30.96
CA GLY A 648 28.36 7.70 30.21
C GLY A 648 26.87 8.06 30.32
N LEU A 649 26.31 8.13 31.53
CA LEU A 649 24.89 8.44 31.73
C LEU A 649 24.64 9.96 31.62
N ASN A 650 24.19 10.42 30.46
CA ASN A 650 23.55 11.74 30.37
C ASN A 650 22.14 11.64 30.95
N ILE A 651 21.96 12.13 32.18
CA ILE A 651 20.67 12.10 32.90
C ILE A 651 19.60 12.90 32.14
N ILE A 652 20.00 13.93 31.39
CA ILE A 652 19.09 14.71 30.56
C ILE A 652 18.84 13.98 29.25
N GLU A 653 17.59 13.58 29.01
CA GLU A 653 17.17 12.96 27.75
C GLU A 653 16.84 14.01 26.71
N SER A 654 15.98 14.95 27.06
CA SER A 654 15.59 16.04 26.17
C SER A 654 15.27 17.31 26.94
N TYR A 655 15.40 18.43 26.26
CA TYR A 655 15.02 19.74 26.75
C TYR A 655 14.54 20.61 25.60
N GLY A 656 13.71 21.60 25.90
CA GLY A 656 13.24 22.53 24.89
C GLY A 656 12.40 23.66 25.48
N HIS A 657 12.17 24.67 24.66
CA HIS A 657 11.29 25.78 24.99
C HIS A 657 10.49 26.20 23.77
N SER A 658 9.36 26.84 24.06
CA SER A 658 8.55 27.56 23.10
C SER A 658 8.29 28.96 23.63
N VAL A 659 8.48 29.95 22.78
CA VAL A 659 8.19 31.35 23.07
C VAL A 659 7.30 31.88 21.97
N ILE A 660 6.15 32.45 22.32
CA ILE A 660 5.24 33.10 21.37
C ILE A 660 4.97 34.52 21.85
N ILE A 661 5.23 35.50 21.00
CA ILE A 661 5.08 36.93 21.26
C ILE A 661 4.03 37.49 20.29
N PRO A 662 2.72 37.45 20.63
CA PRO A 662 1.65 37.99 19.81
C PRO A 662 1.35 39.46 20.19
N ILE A 663 1.94 40.41 19.47
CA ILE A 663 1.76 41.85 19.68
C ILE A 663 1.02 42.47 18.48
N TYR A 664 -0.31 42.51 18.55
CA TYR A 664 -1.20 43.22 17.61
C TYR A 664 -0.97 42.89 16.11
N PHE A 665 -0.09 43.63 15.42
CA PHE A 665 0.27 43.40 14.01
C PHE A 665 1.58 42.61 13.84
N PHE A 666 2.26 42.24 14.91
CA PHE A 666 3.52 41.51 14.90
C PHE A 666 3.36 40.24 15.74
N SER A 667 3.73 39.09 15.20
CA SER A 667 3.91 37.87 15.98
C SER A 667 5.27 37.26 15.72
N ALA A 668 5.99 36.96 16.78
CA ALA A 668 7.20 36.14 16.71
C ALA A 668 6.99 34.85 17.49
N SER A 669 7.46 33.74 16.96
CA SER A 669 7.57 32.49 17.72
C SER A 669 8.90 31.82 17.50
N GLU A 670 9.35 31.13 18.54
CA GLU A 670 10.49 30.22 18.51
C GLU A 670 10.07 28.91 19.18
N ASP A 671 10.33 27.81 18.49
CA ASP A 671 10.25 26.46 19.04
C ASP A 671 11.63 25.83 18.95
N PHE A 672 12.22 25.47 20.09
CA PHE A 672 13.54 24.87 20.20
C PHE A 672 13.47 23.57 20.99
N PHE A 673 14.04 22.50 20.45
CA PHE A 673 13.98 21.17 21.05
C PHE A 673 15.26 20.39 20.77
N VAL A 674 15.80 19.75 21.81
CA VAL A 674 16.95 18.86 21.73
C VAL A 674 16.60 17.53 22.38
N ASN A 675 16.93 16.43 21.70
CA ASN A 675 16.95 15.09 22.28
C ASN A 675 18.37 14.52 22.14
N ILE A 676 19.00 14.31 23.30
CA ILE A 676 20.40 13.90 23.38
C ILE A 676 20.59 12.45 22.93
N TYR A 677 19.66 11.57 23.29
CA TYR A 677 19.74 10.13 22.98
C TYR A 677 19.56 9.85 21.50
N ASP A 678 18.61 10.54 20.86
CA ASP A 678 18.34 10.37 19.43
C ASP A 678 19.26 11.20 18.53
N SER A 679 20.14 12.01 19.13
CA SER A 679 20.99 12.97 18.43
C SER A 679 20.20 13.94 17.55
N ILE A 680 19.08 14.45 18.06
CA ILE A 680 18.17 15.36 17.35
C ILE A 680 18.26 16.76 17.96
N LEU A 681 18.36 17.77 17.11
CA LEU A 681 18.10 19.15 17.47
C LEU A 681 17.19 19.78 16.42
N ARG A 682 16.10 20.39 16.86
CA ARG A 682 15.16 21.10 16.00
C ARG A 682 14.96 22.52 16.50
N ARG A 683 14.93 23.44 15.56
CA ARG A 683 14.57 24.82 15.81
C ARG A 683 13.73 25.35 14.65
N GLU A 684 12.64 26.00 14.99
CA GLU A 684 11.85 26.79 14.05
C GLU A 684 11.62 28.18 14.65
N CYS A 685 11.84 29.21 13.85
CA CYS A 685 11.47 30.57 14.18
C CYS A 685 10.51 31.10 13.11
N LYS A 686 9.46 31.78 13.56
CA LYS A 686 8.47 32.44 12.70
C LYS A 686 8.33 33.89 13.11
N ILE A 687 8.28 34.77 12.13
CA ILE A 687 7.98 36.19 12.28
C ILE A 687 6.87 36.53 11.29
N ASP A 688 5.70 36.87 11.80
CA ASP A 688 4.62 37.43 11.01
C ASP A 688 4.46 38.92 11.32
N PHE A 689 4.18 39.70 10.28
CA PHE A 689 3.79 41.09 10.39
C PHE A 689 2.57 41.33 9.51
N GLN A 690 1.45 41.75 10.09
CA GLN A 690 0.17 41.93 9.39
C GLN A 690 -0.42 43.30 9.72
N LYS A 691 -0.15 44.29 8.86
CA LYS A 691 -0.75 45.63 8.96
C LYS A 691 -1.10 46.24 7.59
N TYR A 692 -0.11 46.82 6.93
CA TYR A 692 -0.20 47.35 5.56
C TYR A 692 0.47 46.41 4.55
N ILE A 693 1.41 45.62 5.05
CA ILE A 693 2.02 44.49 4.38
C ILE A 693 1.77 43.28 5.28
N ASP A 694 1.58 42.13 4.64
CA ASP A 694 1.60 40.81 5.23
C ASP A 694 2.99 40.22 4.93
N VAL A 695 3.82 40.10 5.96
CA VAL A 695 5.13 39.47 5.89
C VAL A 695 5.08 38.20 6.71
N ASN A 696 5.41 37.07 6.10
CA ASN A 696 5.55 35.79 6.77
C ASN A 696 6.98 35.28 6.54
N TYR A 697 7.78 35.30 7.60
CA TYR A 697 9.18 34.90 7.60
C TYR A 697 9.38 33.68 8.48
N ILE A 698 9.86 32.58 7.89
CA ILE A 698 10.05 31.28 8.56
C ILE A 698 11.49 30.84 8.35
N THR A 699 12.15 30.47 9.44
CA THR A 699 13.48 29.83 9.42
C THR A 699 13.44 28.55 10.22
N ALA A 700 14.04 27.49 9.71
CA ALA A 700 14.10 26.23 10.41
C ALA A 700 15.45 25.53 10.19
N ILE A 701 15.90 24.85 11.24
CA ILE A 701 17.03 23.91 11.19
C ILE A 701 16.66 22.61 11.92
N ASP A 702 16.98 21.49 11.30
CA ASP A 702 16.81 20.15 11.85
C ASP A 702 18.13 19.39 11.70
N TYR A 703 18.74 19.05 12.83
CA TYR A 703 19.82 18.09 12.91
C TYR A 703 19.26 16.73 13.28
N ASN A 704 19.63 15.73 12.49
CA ASN A 704 19.52 14.33 12.87
C ASN A 704 20.91 13.67 12.83
N LYS A 705 20.95 12.37 13.11
CA LYS A 705 22.20 11.60 13.20
C LYS A 705 23.08 11.67 11.94
N ASP A 706 22.48 11.81 10.76
CA ASP A 706 23.18 11.66 9.47
C ASP A 706 23.20 12.96 8.63
N TYR A 707 22.28 13.88 8.88
CA TYR A 707 22.01 15.04 8.04
C TYR A 707 21.61 16.28 8.85
N THR A 708 21.92 17.43 8.28
CA THR A 708 21.34 18.72 8.66
C THR A 708 20.45 19.20 7.52
N SER A 709 19.25 19.64 7.86
CA SER A 709 18.31 20.28 6.94
C SER A 709 18.03 21.70 7.38
N GLN A 710 18.02 22.64 6.44
CA GLN A 710 17.77 24.05 6.71
C GLN A 710 16.78 24.62 5.71
N LYS A 711 15.98 25.57 6.16
CA LYS A 711 15.00 26.27 5.33
C LYS A 711 14.86 27.71 5.79
N ILE A 712 14.85 28.63 4.82
CA ILE A 712 14.43 30.01 4.99
C ILE A 712 13.33 30.26 3.97
N PHE A 713 12.20 30.78 4.43
CA PHE A 713 11.07 31.16 3.59
C PHE A 713 10.63 32.56 3.99
N THR A 714 10.40 33.41 3.00
CA THR A 714 9.79 34.73 3.20
C THR A 714 8.70 34.93 2.17
N SER A 715 7.55 35.40 2.63
CA SER A 715 6.44 35.84 1.79
C SER A 715 6.12 37.28 2.16
N ILE A 716 6.01 38.14 1.15
CA ILE A 716 5.68 39.55 1.32
C ILE A 716 4.51 39.86 0.38
N ALA A 717 3.38 40.23 0.95
CA ALA A 717 2.19 40.63 0.21
C ALA A 717 1.67 41.98 0.73
N PRO A 718 1.61 43.06 -0.05
CA PRO A 718 0.91 44.26 0.37
C PRO A 718 -0.59 43.98 0.56
N ILE A 719 -1.15 44.50 1.64
CA ILE A 719 -2.58 44.42 1.92
C ILE A 719 -3.24 45.60 1.20
N ILE A 720 -3.76 45.34 0.00
CA ILE A 720 -4.40 46.33 -0.84
C ILE A 720 -5.92 46.23 -0.64
N PRO A 721 -6.59 47.24 -0.08
CA PRO A 721 -8.04 47.26 0.03
C PRO A 721 -8.71 47.19 -1.34
N GLN A 722 -9.92 46.62 -1.39
CA GLN A 722 -10.73 46.62 -2.60
C GLN A 722 -10.95 48.07 -3.09
N ALA A 723 -10.61 48.33 -4.35
CA ALA A 723 -10.81 49.62 -5.00
C ALA A 723 -12.07 49.58 -5.88
N LYS A 724 -12.54 50.75 -6.32
CA LYS A 724 -13.68 50.85 -7.26
C LYS A 724 -13.45 50.11 -8.58
N PHE A 725 -12.18 49.99 -9.01
CA PHE A 725 -11.82 49.31 -10.24
C PHE A 725 -11.56 47.80 -10.07
N GLY A 726 -11.54 47.26 -8.84
CA GLY A 726 -11.28 45.84 -8.59
C GLY A 726 -10.41 45.56 -7.38
N THR A 727 -10.02 44.29 -7.23
CA THR A 727 -9.09 43.81 -6.19
C THR A 727 -7.74 43.49 -6.82
N ILE A 728 -6.66 44.01 -6.25
CA ILE A 728 -5.29 43.66 -6.63
C ILE A 728 -4.70 42.78 -5.53
N TYR A 729 -4.13 41.66 -5.93
CA TYR A 729 -3.34 40.79 -5.07
C TYR A 729 -1.94 40.69 -5.66
N THR A 730 -0.92 40.97 -4.85
CA THR A 730 0.46 40.73 -5.26
C THR A 730 1.25 40.10 -4.12
N GLN A 731 2.19 39.24 -4.47
CA GLN A 731 2.97 38.48 -3.51
C GLN A 731 4.36 38.21 -4.07
N ILE A 732 5.39 38.44 -3.27
CA ILE A 732 6.76 37.99 -3.52
C ILE A 732 7.06 36.87 -2.54
N ASN A 733 7.40 35.70 -3.06
CA ASN A 733 7.90 34.58 -2.29
C ASN A 733 9.38 34.40 -2.59
N PHE A 734 10.17 34.26 -1.54
CA PHE A 734 11.56 33.85 -1.63
C PHE A 734 11.78 32.68 -0.70
N SER A 735 12.46 31.64 -1.20
CA SER A 735 12.79 30.48 -0.40
C SER A 735 14.17 29.95 -0.74
N VAL A 736 14.91 29.58 0.30
CA VAL A 736 16.15 28.83 0.17
C VAL A 736 16.14 27.67 1.14
N GLY A 737 16.75 26.57 0.75
CA GLY A 737 16.82 25.39 1.61
C GLY A 737 17.91 24.44 1.16
N GLN A 738 18.44 23.68 2.11
CA GLN A 738 19.47 22.69 1.83
C GLN A 738 19.38 21.49 2.75
N LYS A 739 19.94 20.38 2.28
CA LYS A 739 20.18 19.17 3.05
C LYS A 739 21.60 18.70 2.80
N TYR A 740 22.36 18.43 3.85
CA TYR A 740 23.76 18.01 3.73
C TYR A 740 24.14 17.03 4.85
N LYS A 741 25.13 16.19 4.59
CA LYS A 741 25.60 15.19 5.55
C LYS A 741 26.37 15.86 6.68
N THR A 742 25.98 15.56 7.91
CA THR A 742 26.66 16.05 9.12
C THR A 742 26.51 15.02 10.22
N ILE A 743 27.60 14.78 10.95
CA ILE A 743 27.53 14.04 12.21
C ILE A 743 27.32 15.09 13.30
N PHE A 744 26.08 15.23 13.78
CA PHE A 744 25.76 16.13 14.88
C PHE A 744 25.53 15.30 16.14
N ASN A 745 26.28 15.61 17.20
CA ASN A 745 26.12 14.99 18.50
C ASN A 745 25.77 16.06 19.55
N PRO A 746 24.49 16.19 19.94
CA PRO A 746 24.08 17.16 20.96
C PRO A 746 24.62 16.83 22.36
N SER A 747 25.11 15.59 22.60
CA SER A 747 25.58 15.17 23.92
C SER A 747 26.85 15.88 24.39
N SER A 748 27.57 16.53 23.47
CA SER A 748 28.79 17.29 23.76
C SER A 748 28.56 18.80 23.92
N LEU A 749 27.32 19.29 23.85
CA LEU A 749 26.99 20.72 23.91
C LEU A 749 26.16 21.03 25.15
N SER A 750 26.43 22.16 25.80
CA SER A 750 25.51 22.75 26.78
C SER A 750 24.22 23.27 26.10
N TYR A 751 23.19 23.57 26.88
CA TYR A 751 21.96 24.20 26.37
C TYR A 751 22.26 25.49 25.59
N ASP A 752 23.10 26.37 26.13
CA ASP A 752 23.38 27.67 25.52
C ASP A 752 24.26 27.53 24.27
N GLU A 753 25.20 26.57 24.25
CA GLU A 753 25.99 26.23 23.06
C GLU A 753 25.11 25.66 21.96
N ALA A 754 24.21 24.72 22.27
CA ALA A 754 23.27 24.13 21.32
C ALA A 754 22.30 25.19 20.75
N TRP A 755 21.79 26.06 21.61
CA TRP A 755 20.92 27.16 21.20
C TRP A 755 21.65 28.19 20.32
N LYS A 756 22.86 28.63 20.69
CA LYS A 756 23.67 29.56 19.87
C LYS A 756 24.07 28.94 18.54
N LYS A 757 24.55 27.69 18.55
CA LYS A 757 24.97 26.97 17.34
C LYS A 757 23.82 26.79 16.37
N SER A 758 22.65 26.34 16.84
CA SER A 758 21.47 26.20 15.99
C SER A 758 21.03 27.54 15.40
N LEU A 759 21.12 28.65 16.14
CA LEU A 759 20.82 29.98 15.62
C LEU A 759 21.76 30.36 14.48
N ILE A 760 23.08 30.19 14.69
CA ILE A 760 24.10 30.56 13.70
C ILE A 760 23.96 29.71 12.44
N ASP A 761 23.83 28.40 12.60
CA ASP A 761 23.77 27.47 11.47
C ASP A 761 22.45 27.60 10.70
N MET A 762 21.33 28.00 11.35
CA MET A 762 20.04 28.25 10.68
C MET A 762 20.12 29.38 9.63
N TYR A 763 21.04 30.33 9.81
CA TYR A 763 21.33 31.41 8.86
C TYR A 763 22.62 31.17 8.07
N SER A 764 23.03 29.91 7.92
CA SER A 764 24.22 29.54 7.15
C SER A 764 24.18 30.10 5.72
N PRO A 765 25.33 30.54 5.16
CA PRO A 765 25.43 30.97 3.77
C PRO A 765 25.22 29.84 2.74
N GLY A 766 25.14 28.57 3.18
CA GLY A 766 25.00 27.40 2.33
C GLY A 766 26.26 26.54 2.28
N GLU A 767 26.09 25.22 2.12
CA GLU A 767 27.16 24.23 2.18
C GLU A 767 27.63 23.79 0.78
N LYS A 768 28.94 23.79 0.56
CA LYS A 768 29.56 23.51 -0.75
C LYS A 768 29.19 22.15 -1.35
N ASN A 769 29.05 21.13 -0.52
CA ASN A 769 28.74 19.76 -0.95
C ASN A 769 27.38 19.30 -0.43
N ALA A 770 26.40 20.21 -0.35
CA ALA A 770 25.03 19.85 0.02
C ALA A 770 24.52 18.70 -0.86
N GLU A 771 23.83 17.73 -0.25
CA GLU A 771 23.19 16.63 -0.97
C GLU A 771 22.11 17.19 -1.91
N ASN A 772 21.30 18.14 -1.40
CA ASN A 772 20.37 18.92 -2.20
C ASN A 772 20.36 20.37 -1.71
N ARG A 773 20.24 21.33 -2.63
CA ARG A 773 20.05 22.75 -2.32
C ARG A 773 19.10 23.40 -3.32
N THR A 774 18.19 24.20 -2.82
CA THR A 774 17.16 24.86 -3.62
C THR A 774 17.13 26.35 -3.31
N ALA A 775 16.96 27.17 -4.33
CA ALA A 775 16.61 28.58 -4.18
C ALA A 775 15.50 28.94 -5.18
N ASP A 776 14.49 29.67 -4.73
CA ASP A 776 13.31 30.02 -5.51
C ASP A 776 12.87 31.46 -5.21
N ILE A 777 12.56 32.20 -6.25
CA ILE A 777 11.90 33.51 -6.19
C ILE A 777 10.67 33.48 -7.10
N LYS A 778 9.51 33.81 -6.55
CA LYS A 778 8.24 33.84 -7.27
C LYS A 778 7.52 35.16 -7.02
N PHE A 779 7.10 35.81 -8.09
CA PHE A 779 6.27 37.00 -8.10
C PHE A 779 4.90 36.66 -8.65
N LEU A 780 3.87 37.02 -7.90
CA LEU A 780 2.47 36.90 -8.28
C LEU A 780 1.85 38.29 -8.35
N PHE A 781 1.08 38.53 -9.41
CA PHE A 781 0.21 39.67 -9.54
C PHE A 781 -1.11 39.20 -10.15
N ASN A 782 -2.18 39.32 -9.38
CA ASN A 782 -3.54 39.03 -9.82
C ASN A 782 -4.38 40.28 -9.66
N TYR A 783 -5.09 40.64 -10.72
CA TYR A 783 -6.11 41.67 -10.71
C TYR A 783 -7.46 41.01 -10.99
N PHE A 784 -8.44 41.29 -10.15
CA PHE A 784 -9.82 40.84 -10.29
C PHE A 784 -10.71 42.06 -10.48
N ALA A 785 -11.42 42.15 -11.60
CA ALA A 785 -12.34 43.25 -11.85
C ALA A 785 -13.59 43.13 -10.95
N ASN A 786 -14.17 44.26 -10.54
CA ASN A 786 -15.46 44.25 -9.84
C ASN A 786 -16.60 43.88 -10.82
N GLU A 787 -17.57 43.09 -10.37
CA GLU A 787 -18.76 42.77 -11.16
C GLU A 787 -19.73 43.98 -11.19
N GLU A 788 -19.98 44.56 -12.36
CA GLU A 788 -21.07 45.53 -12.61
C GLU A 788 -21.95 45.06 -13.77
N ASP A 789 -23.28 45.20 -13.67
CA ASP A 789 -24.26 44.84 -14.71
C ASP A 789 -24.26 45.79 -15.93
N LYS A 790 -23.32 45.61 -16.87
CA LYS A 790 -23.27 46.36 -18.16
C LYS A 790 -23.01 45.50 -19.41
N THR A 791 -23.73 45.73 -20.50
CA THR A 791 -23.57 44.99 -21.77
C THR A 791 -22.22 45.29 -22.46
N GLY A 792 -21.44 44.27 -22.86
CA GLY A 792 -20.19 44.44 -23.65
C GLY A 792 -19.07 43.44 -23.31
N ILE A 793 -17.91 43.55 -23.96
CA ILE A 793 -16.66 42.84 -23.60
C ILE A 793 -16.09 43.49 -22.34
N ARG A 794 -15.86 42.69 -21.29
CA ARG A 794 -15.30 43.12 -20.01
C ARG A 794 -14.03 42.35 -19.70
N LEU A 795 -13.03 43.04 -19.16
CA LEU A 795 -11.88 42.41 -18.53
C LEU A 795 -12.34 41.78 -17.21
N SER A 796 -12.24 40.46 -17.07
CA SER A 796 -12.53 39.75 -15.81
C SER A 796 -11.36 39.83 -14.83
N GLY A 797 -10.14 39.94 -15.36
CA GLY A 797 -8.95 40.07 -14.55
C GLY A 797 -7.66 39.97 -15.36
N LEU A 798 -6.53 39.99 -14.65
CA LEU A 798 -5.20 39.74 -15.19
C LEU A 798 -4.47 38.86 -14.18
N ASN A 799 -4.00 37.70 -14.62
CA ASN A 799 -3.13 36.84 -13.82
C ASN A 799 -1.72 36.91 -14.43
N PHE A 800 -0.75 37.29 -13.61
CA PHE A 800 0.66 37.33 -13.97
C PHE A 800 1.47 36.59 -12.92
N GLU A 801 2.20 35.59 -13.38
CA GLU A 801 3.15 34.84 -12.58
C GLU A 801 4.53 34.95 -13.24
N ALA A 802 5.54 35.31 -12.44
CA ALA A 802 6.93 35.21 -12.83
C ALA A 802 7.69 34.41 -11.77
N PHE A 803 8.54 33.49 -12.18
CA PHE A 803 9.31 32.67 -11.24
C PHE A 803 10.71 32.43 -11.76
N SER A 804 11.63 32.22 -10.81
CA SER A 804 12.96 31.74 -11.10
C SER A 804 13.41 30.84 -9.95
N LYS A 805 13.77 29.60 -10.28
CA LYS A 805 14.19 28.61 -9.29
C LYS A 805 15.45 27.90 -9.76
N THR A 806 16.26 27.48 -8.80
CA THR A 806 17.43 26.62 -9.00
C THR A 806 17.37 25.45 -8.04
N ASN A 807 17.77 24.27 -8.52
CA ASN A 807 17.82 23.05 -7.75
C ASN A 807 19.14 22.33 -8.03
N PHE A 808 20.00 22.23 -7.02
CA PHE A 808 21.28 21.52 -7.04
C PHE A 808 21.15 20.17 -6.35
N GLN A 809 21.71 19.12 -6.96
CA GLN A 809 21.75 17.75 -6.42
C GLN A 809 23.17 17.19 -6.49
N ASN A 810 23.63 16.59 -5.39
CA ASN A 810 24.93 15.96 -5.24
C ASN A 810 24.75 14.48 -4.87
N LYS A 811 24.42 13.65 -5.88
CA LYS A 811 24.23 12.19 -5.74
C LYS A 811 25.39 11.41 -6.34
N LYS A 812 25.21 10.78 -7.52
CA LYS A 812 26.26 10.06 -8.27
C LYS A 812 27.10 11.00 -9.16
N GLN A 813 26.45 12.03 -9.69
CA GLN A 813 27.04 13.13 -10.46
C GLN A 813 26.39 14.43 -9.98
N LYS A 814 27.14 15.53 -9.91
CA LYS A 814 26.59 16.85 -9.57
C LYS A 814 25.75 17.37 -10.72
N GLU A 815 24.50 17.72 -10.43
CA GLU A 815 23.54 18.25 -11.39
C GLU A 815 22.84 19.46 -10.79
N SER A 816 22.54 20.46 -11.62
CA SER A 816 21.75 21.62 -11.24
C SER A 816 20.78 21.98 -12.34
N GLY A 817 19.54 22.30 -11.99
CA GLY A 817 18.52 22.79 -12.91
C GLY A 817 18.09 24.19 -12.52
N ASP A 818 18.26 25.15 -13.43
CA ASP A 818 17.68 26.49 -13.31
C ASP A 818 16.46 26.59 -14.22
N GLU A 819 15.35 27.07 -13.68
CA GLU A 819 14.14 27.36 -14.44
C GLU A 819 13.72 28.81 -14.20
N THR A 820 13.50 29.53 -15.29
CA THR A 820 12.91 30.88 -15.26
C THR A 820 11.67 30.87 -16.15
N GLY A 821 10.56 31.46 -15.70
CA GLY A 821 9.37 31.55 -16.53
C GLY A 821 8.46 32.72 -16.20
N ILE A 822 7.60 33.03 -17.16
CA ILE A 822 6.46 33.92 -17.02
C ILE A 822 5.19 33.27 -17.58
N GLU A 823 4.08 33.55 -16.93
CA GLU A 823 2.74 33.19 -17.39
C GLU A 823 1.83 34.41 -17.24
N ILE A 824 1.17 34.80 -18.33
CA ILE A 824 0.17 35.86 -18.37
C ILE A 824 -1.14 35.24 -18.85
N SER A 825 -2.24 35.48 -18.13
CA SER A 825 -3.58 35.11 -18.54
C SER A 825 -4.51 36.31 -18.37
N ILE A 826 -5.18 36.71 -19.45
CA ILE A 826 -6.04 37.89 -19.46
C ILE A 826 -7.48 37.45 -19.73
N PRO A 827 -8.24 37.01 -18.70
CA PRO A 827 -9.61 36.58 -18.89
C PRO A 827 -10.54 37.77 -19.18
N PHE A 828 -11.38 37.61 -20.20
CA PHE A 828 -12.45 38.50 -20.58
C PHE A 828 -13.79 37.76 -20.54
N ASN A 829 -14.88 38.51 -20.34
CA ASN A 829 -16.24 37.99 -20.43
C ASN A 829 -17.15 38.95 -21.21
N THR A 830 -18.26 38.42 -21.73
CA THR A 830 -19.33 39.19 -22.40
C THR A 830 -20.70 38.90 -21.79
N GLY A 831 -20.72 38.32 -20.58
CA GLY A 831 -21.91 37.75 -19.94
C GLY A 831 -22.26 36.34 -20.43
N LYS A 832 -22.19 36.07 -21.75
CA LYS A 832 -22.50 34.75 -22.33
C LYS A 832 -21.30 33.99 -22.89
N MET A 833 -20.18 34.69 -23.16
CA MET A 833 -18.93 34.11 -23.65
C MET A 833 -17.78 34.55 -22.76
N PHE A 834 -16.84 33.65 -22.50
CA PHE A 834 -15.63 33.86 -21.73
C PHE A 834 -14.44 33.55 -22.61
N PHE A 835 -13.43 34.41 -22.66
CA PHE A 835 -12.23 34.12 -23.45
C PHE A 835 -10.98 34.64 -22.76
N SER A 836 -9.86 33.95 -22.94
CA SER A 836 -8.61 34.25 -22.28
C SER A 836 -7.45 33.96 -23.21
N PRO A 837 -6.76 34.99 -23.76
CA PRO A 837 -5.39 34.82 -24.22
C PRO A 837 -4.49 34.40 -23.05
N ILE A 838 -3.59 33.46 -23.32
CA ILE A 838 -2.62 32.90 -22.38
C ILE A 838 -1.25 32.99 -23.03
N ILE A 839 -0.27 33.56 -22.34
CA ILE A 839 1.10 33.68 -22.81
C ILE A 839 1.97 32.97 -21.79
N LYS A 840 2.77 32.00 -22.24
CA LYS A 840 3.73 31.30 -21.41
C LYS A 840 5.11 31.40 -22.04
N ARG A 841 6.12 31.77 -21.27
CA ARG A 841 7.51 31.65 -21.66
C ARG A 841 8.28 30.98 -20.53
N LYS A 842 9.13 30.03 -20.87
CA LYS A 842 9.92 29.27 -19.91
C LYS A 842 11.28 28.98 -20.50
N VAL A 843 12.30 29.13 -19.68
CA VAL A 843 13.68 28.79 -19.97
C VAL A 843 14.13 27.76 -18.94
N THR A 844 14.86 26.74 -19.38
CA THR A 844 15.42 25.72 -18.49
C THR A 844 16.88 25.47 -18.85
N LYS A 845 17.79 25.67 -17.88
CA LYS A 845 19.22 25.36 -17.97
C LYS A 845 19.51 24.16 -17.07
N GLU A 846 19.97 23.06 -17.63
CA GLU A 846 20.48 21.92 -16.87
C GLU A 846 22.02 21.92 -16.93
N LYS A 847 22.66 22.06 -15.78
CA LYS A 847 24.11 22.06 -15.58
C LYS A 847 24.53 20.70 -15.01
N LYS A 848 25.58 20.08 -15.55
CA LYS A 848 26.17 18.82 -15.07
C LYS A 848 27.64 19.01 -14.69
N ALA A 849 28.19 18.13 -13.86
CA ALA A 849 29.62 18.08 -13.52
C ALA A 849 30.22 19.46 -13.20
N ILE A 850 31.21 19.92 -13.97
CA ILE A 850 31.99 21.16 -13.76
C ILE A 850 31.10 22.41 -13.68
N GLU A 851 29.99 22.46 -14.42
CA GLU A 851 29.07 23.62 -14.37
C GLU A 851 28.20 23.60 -13.11
N ALA A 852 27.85 22.42 -12.60
CA ALA A 852 27.17 22.29 -11.32
C ALA A 852 28.13 22.54 -10.14
N GLU A 853 29.42 22.27 -10.29
CA GLU A 853 30.44 22.47 -9.23
C GLU A 853 30.68 23.92 -8.83
N LYS A 854 30.36 24.89 -9.70
CA LYS A 854 30.48 26.33 -9.40
C LYS A 854 29.47 26.83 -8.36
N LEU A 855 28.45 26.03 -8.07
CA LEU A 855 27.35 26.36 -7.16
C LEU A 855 27.69 25.88 -5.75
N GLU A 856 28.32 26.74 -4.95
CA GLU A 856 28.85 26.37 -3.62
C GLU A 856 28.07 26.94 -2.44
N SER A 857 27.26 27.99 -2.62
CA SER A 857 26.51 28.66 -1.54
C SER A 857 25.18 29.24 -2.03
N TYR A 858 24.26 29.59 -1.13
CA TYR A 858 23.01 30.27 -1.51
C TYR A 858 23.27 31.59 -2.25
N ALA A 859 24.28 32.34 -1.83
CA ALA A 859 24.63 33.60 -2.47
C ALA A 859 25.12 33.39 -3.91
N LEU A 860 25.94 32.35 -4.16
CA LEU A 860 26.42 32.01 -5.50
C LEU A 860 25.28 31.46 -6.37
N ASP A 861 24.39 30.65 -5.79
CA ASP A 861 23.22 30.11 -6.48
C ASP A 861 22.27 31.22 -6.90
N LEU A 862 21.96 32.14 -5.99
CA LEU A 862 21.14 33.31 -6.28
C LEU A 862 21.84 34.24 -7.27
N ASN A 863 23.14 34.47 -7.13
CA ASN A 863 23.89 35.28 -8.10
C ASN A 863 23.88 34.62 -9.48
N SER A 864 24.04 33.29 -9.57
CA SER A 864 23.94 32.55 -10.83
C SER A 864 22.54 32.64 -11.42
N LEU A 865 21.51 32.54 -10.59
CA LEU A 865 20.11 32.69 -10.97
C LEU A 865 19.81 34.11 -11.47
N PHE A 866 20.22 35.17 -10.76
CA PHE A 866 20.03 36.56 -11.18
C PHE A 866 20.90 36.95 -12.38
N THR A 867 22.13 36.47 -12.46
CA THR A 867 22.98 36.62 -13.65
C THR A 867 22.34 35.91 -14.84
N GLY A 868 21.82 34.70 -14.62
CA GLY A 868 21.08 33.93 -15.61
C GLY A 868 19.80 34.63 -16.06
N LEU A 869 19.05 35.26 -15.15
CA LEU A 869 17.91 36.14 -15.44
C LEU A 869 18.34 37.35 -16.29
N GLY A 870 19.46 37.97 -15.94
CA GLY A 870 20.05 39.09 -16.68
C GLY A 870 20.47 38.70 -18.10
N GLU A 871 21.14 37.56 -18.28
CA GLU A 871 21.45 36.98 -19.60
C GLU A 871 20.18 36.64 -20.40
N GLN A 872 19.10 36.33 -19.69
CA GLN A 872 17.78 36.00 -20.22
C GLN A 872 16.84 37.20 -20.23
N TYR A 873 17.33 38.45 -20.15
CA TYR A 873 16.47 39.65 -20.20
C TYR A 873 15.55 39.66 -21.42
N TRP A 874 16.00 39.04 -22.51
CA TRP A 874 15.25 38.87 -23.75
C TRP A 874 13.96 38.04 -23.59
N LEU A 875 13.83 37.24 -22.52
CA LEU A 875 12.59 36.58 -22.12
C LEU A 875 11.47 37.59 -21.84
N PHE A 876 11.83 38.76 -21.31
CA PHE A 876 10.91 39.83 -20.93
C PHE A 876 10.86 40.95 -21.96
N SER A 877 11.95 41.21 -22.70
CA SER A 877 12.03 42.34 -23.63
C SER A 877 11.56 42.04 -25.05
N LYS A 878 11.51 40.76 -25.46
CA LYS A 878 11.00 40.42 -26.80
C LYS A 878 9.49 40.68 -26.87
N PRO A 879 9.01 41.42 -27.90
CA PRO A 879 7.58 41.58 -28.14
C PRO A 879 6.87 40.22 -28.18
N PHE A 880 5.63 40.16 -27.70
CA PHE A 880 4.82 38.96 -27.83
C PHE A 880 4.71 38.55 -29.30
N PHE A 881 4.64 37.24 -29.54
CA PHE A 881 4.65 36.57 -30.84
C PHE A 881 5.94 36.68 -31.65
N TYR A 882 6.78 37.70 -31.45
CA TYR A 882 8.04 37.84 -32.20
C TYR A 882 9.02 36.68 -31.93
N ASP A 883 9.08 36.20 -30.69
CA ASP A 883 9.89 35.06 -30.26
C ASP A 883 9.49 33.72 -30.91
N MET A 884 8.29 33.60 -31.49
CA MET A 884 7.92 32.46 -32.32
C MET A 884 8.80 32.36 -33.56
N PHE A 885 9.21 33.48 -34.15
CA PHE A 885 9.91 33.48 -35.44
C PHE A 885 11.39 33.85 -35.32
N ASP A 886 11.82 34.31 -34.14
CA ASP A 886 13.18 34.77 -33.95
C ASP A 886 14.20 33.62 -34.06
N GLN A 887 14.95 33.61 -35.16
CA GLN A 887 16.01 32.64 -35.40
C GLN A 887 17.23 32.89 -34.50
N LYS A 888 17.41 34.11 -33.98
CA LYS A 888 18.52 34.44 -33.07
C LYS A 888 18.44 33.64 -31.78
N ILE A 889 17.23 33.21 -31.36
CA ILE A 889 17.05 32.31 -30.21
C ILE A 889 17.82 31.01 -30.41
N ASN A 890 17.79 30.44 -31.63
CA ASN A 890 18.48 29.18 -31.92
C ASN A 890 19.98 29.30 -31.65
N SER A 891 20.61 30.42 -32.06
CA SER A 891 22.02 30.70 -31.77
C SER A 891 22.27 31.14 -30.32
N GLN A 892 21.33 31.87 -29.70
CA GLN A 892 21.44 32.36 -28.32
C GLN A 892 21.41 31.23 -27.29
N ILE A 893 20.74 30.11 -27.61
CA ILE A 893 20.66 28.97 -26.71
C ILE A 893 21.62 27.82 -27.04
N GLN A 894 22.39 27.92 -28.14
CA GLN A 894 23.45 26.93 -28.40
C GLN A 894 24.57 27.06 -27.38
N THR A 895 25.12 25.92 -26.99
CA THR A 895 26.30 25.86 -26.13
C THR A 895 27.23 24.74 -26.58
N GLU A 896 28.52 25.06 -26.67
CA GLU A 896 29.57 24.09 -26.95
C GLU A 896 29.92 23.24 -25.71
N ASN A 897 29.44 23.64 -24.54
CA ASN A 897 29.72 22.98 -23.28
C ASN A 897 28.89 21.70 -23.13
N LYS A 898 29.55 20.53 -23.15
CA LYS A 898 28.91 19.20 -23.00
C LYS A 898 28.17 18.97 -21.68
N ASN A 899 28.42 19.85 -20.72
CA ASN A 899 27.85 19.80 -19.38
C ASN A 899 26.71 20.81 -19.18
N LEU A 900 26.26 21.50 -20.23
CA LEU A 900 25.18 22.47 -20.15
C LEU A 900 24.12 22.14 -21.21
N PHE A 901 22.91 21.82 -20.76
CA PHE A 901 21.73 21.71 -21.62
C PHE A 901 20.84 22.93 -21.42
N TYR A 902 20.29 23.44 -22.53
CA TYR A 902 19.52 24.66 -22.50
C TYR A 902 18.28 24.52 -23.37
N SER A 903 17.13 24.91 -22.84
CA SER A 903 15.86 24.89 -23.57
C SER A 903 15.05 26.15 -23.33
N PHE A 904 14.37 26.59 -24.39
CA PHE A 904 13.42 27.70 -24.38
C PHE A 904 12.09 27.21 -24.90
N PHE A 905 11.03 27.45 -24.15
CA PHE A 905 9.66 27.15 -24.50
C PHE A 905 8.83 28.43 -24.46
N ASN A 906 8.10 28.70 -25.53
CA ASN A 906 7.07 29.73 -25.54
C ASN A 906 5.76 29.19 -26.10
N SER A 907 4.65 29.67 -25.57
CA SER A 907 3.30 29.28 -25.99
C SER A 907 2.35 30.47 -25.93
N TYR A 908 1.59 30.63 -27.00
CA TYR A 908 0.52 31.61 -27.15
C TYR A 908 -0.79 30.88 -27.33
N GLY A 909 -1.54 30.80 -26.24
CA GLY A 909 -2.84 30.16 -26.15
C GLY A 909 -3.98 31.16 -26.28
N PHE A 910 -5.12 30.69 -26.75
CA PHE A 910 -6.39 31.38 -26.70
C PHE A 910 -7.48 30.36 -26.35
N ASN A 911 -8.16 30.60 -25.24
CA ASN A 911 -9.32 29.83 -24.83
C ASN A 911 -10.57 30.68 -25.00
N LEU A 912 -11.63 30.07 -25.52
CA LEU A 912 -12.96 30.65 -25.68
C LEU A 912 -13.98 29.63 -25.19
N SER A 913 -14.90 30.04 -24.34
CA SER A 913 -16.05 29.25 -23.92
C SER A 913 -17.32 30.09 -23.94
N ARG A 914 -18.47 29.44 -23.94
CA ARG A 914 -19.78 30.10 -23.89
C ARG A 914 -20.77 29.31 -23.04
N LEU A 915 -21.88 29.93 -22.69
CA LEU A 915 -23.01 29.23 -22.09
C LEU A 915 -23.74 28.38 -23.16
N ILE A 916 -24.29 27.24 -22.74
CA ILE A 916 -25.18 26.41 -23.58
C ILE A 916 -26.42 27.23 -23.93
N SER A 917 -26.86 27.18 -25.19
CA SER A 917 -27.97 28.01 -25.67
C SER A 917 -29.31 27.28 -25.73
N GLY A 918 -29.30 25.95 -25.79
CA GLY A 918 -30.49 25.13 -26.02
C GLY A 918 -31.08 25.30 -27.42
N THR A 919 -30.26 25.73 -28.39
CA THR A 919 -30.69 25.99 -29.78
C THR A 919 -29.78 25.26 -30.77
N ILE A 920 -30.18 25.22 -32.06
CA ILE A 920 -29.39 24.58 -33.13
C ILE A 920 -27.95 25.10 -33.24
N LYS A 921 -27.67 26.30 -32.74
CA LYS A 921 -26.31 26.86 -32.66
C LYS A 921 -25.36 25.93 -31.91
N ASP A 922 -25.86 25.17 -30.94
CA ASP A 922 -25.07 24.21 -30.16
C ASP A 922 -24.53 23.03 -31.00
N VAL A 923 -25.14 22.75 -32.16
CA VAL A 923 -24.72 21.69 -33.09
C VAL A 923 -23.56 22.11 -33.99
N TYR A 924 -23.31 23.39 -34.23
CA TYR A 924 -22.22 23.83 -35.12
C TYR A 924 -21.31 24.89 -34.51
N THR A 925 -21.66 25.44 -33.35
CA THR A 925 -20.82 26.38 -32.59
C THR A 925 -20.27 25.68 -31.35
N PRO A 926 -18.93 25.57 -31.19
CA PRO A 926 -18.35 24.90 -30.03
C PRO A 926 -18.76 25.58 -28.72
N LEU A 927 -18.94 24.78 -27.67
CA LEU A 927 -19.08 25.21 -26.29
C LEU A 927 -17.73 25.73 -25.75
N GLU A 928 -16.65 25.02 -26.08
CA GLU A 928 -15.27 25.41 -25.76
C GLU A 928 -14.40 25.28 -27.01
N PHE A 929 -13.58 26.29 -27.26
CA PHE A 929 -12.53 26.30 -28.25
C PHE A 929 -11.22 26.70 -27.57
N GLY A 930 -10.21 25.86 -27.67
CA GLY A 930 -8.85 26.16 -27.23
C GLY A 930 -7.91 26.06 -28.42
N THR A 931 -7.01 27.02 -28.57
CA THR A 931 -5.89 26.91 -29.50
C THR A 931 -4.61 27.34 -28.81
N ALA A 932 -3.49 26.69 -29.13
CA ALA A 932 -2.18 27.15 -28.72
C ALA A 932 -1.16 26.99 -29.84
N VAL A 933 -0.35 28.03 -30.04
CA VAL A 933 0.84 27.98 -30.88
C VAL A 933 2.04 27.98 -29.94
N SER A 934 2.88 26.96 -30.02
CA SER A 934 4.06 26.83 -29.18
C SER A 934 5.34 26.66 -29.99
N ARG A 935 6.48 26.98 -29.39
CA ARG A 935 7.80 26.67 -29.92
C ARG A 935 8.70 26.22 -28.77
N LEU A 936 9.42 25.14 -29.00
CA LEU A 936 10.42 24.56 -28.11
C LEU A 936 11.75 24.55 -28.86
N VAL A 937 12.73 25.26 -28.35
CA VAL A 937 14.10 25.28 -28.87
C VAL A 937 15.01 24.61 -27.85
N GLN A 938 15.86 23.70 -28.28
CA GLN A 938 16.78 22.93 -27.44
C GLN A 938 18.22 23.02 -27.98
N SER A 939 19.22 22.99 -27.09
CA SER A 939 20.63 22.93 -27.49
C SER A 939 20.97 21.57 -28.12
N SER A 940 21.91 21.55 -29.08
CA SER A 940 22.13 20.46 -30.04
C SER A 940 22.78 19.16 -29.51
N GLN A 941 22.85 18.93 -28.19
CA GLN A 941 23.62 17.82 -27.61
C GLN A 941 22.84 16.50 -27.42
N LEU A 942 21.51 16.54 -27.53
CA LEU A 942 20.71 15.33 -27.71
C LEU A 942 20.80 14.96 -29.19
N ASN A 943 21.51 13.89 -29.55
CA ASN A 943 21.65 13.33 -30.92
C ASN A 943 20.29 12.87 -31.51
N SER A 944 19.36 13.80 -31.69
CA SER A 944 18.11 13.65 -32.41
C SER A 944 17.82 14.99 -33.06
N GLY A 945 17.30 15.02 -34.29
CA GLY A 945 17.04 16.25 -35.07
C GLY A 945 16.01 17.22 -34.47
N GLN A 946 15.79 17.22 -33.16
CA GLN A 946 14.70 17.88 -32.43
C GLN A 946 15.13 19.18 -31.74
N SER A 947 16.03 19.98 -32.33
CA SER A 947 16.54 21.21 -31.70
C SER A 947 15.60 22.41 -31.78
N ASN A 948 14.59 22.39 -32.66
CA ASN A 948 13.58 23.46 -32.78
C ASN A 948 12.26 22.86 -33.27
N ILE A 949 11.27 22.80 -32.39
CA ILE A 949 9.96 22.19 -32.59
C ILE A 949 8.89 23.25 -32.42
N TYR A 950 8.00 23.38 -33.39
CA TYR A 950 6.79 24.18 -33.32
C TYR A 950 5.61 23.29 -33.01
N GLY A 951 4.73 23.73 -32.12
CA GLY A 951 3.49 23.07 -31.76
C GLY A 951 2.27 23.88 -32.22
N LEU A 952 1.26 23.20 -32.75
CA LEU A 952 -0.08 23.75 -32.96
C LEU A 952 -1.09 22.81 -32.31
N ASP A 953 -1.79 23.30 -31.30
CA ASP A 953 -2.82 22.55 -30.60
C ASP A 953 -4.18 23.21 -30.84
N PHE A 954 -5.20 22.38 -31.11
CA PHE A 954 -6.59 22.80 -31.21
C PHE A 954 -7.48 21.86 -30.40
N SER A 955 -8.43 22.40 -29.67
CA SER A 955 -9.41 21.67 -28.88
C SER A 955 -10.80 22.25 -29.13
N PHE A 956 -11.72 21.44 -29.62
CA PHE A 956 -13.11 21.83 -29.86
C PHE A 956 -14.02 20.92 -29.04
N ARG A 957 -14.83 21.50 -28.16
CA ARG A 957 -15.91 20.79 -27.46
C ARG A 957 -17.24 21.32 -27.94
N TYR A 958 -18.12 20.43 -28.36
CA TYR A 958 -19.51 20.71 -28.70
C TYR A 958 -20.41 19.92 -27.76
N THR A 959 -21.44 20.58 -27.23
CA THR A 959 -22.51 19.96 -26.45
C THR A 959 -23.81 20.60 -26.89
N ALA A 960 -24.73 19.79 -27.40
CA ALA A 960 -26.07 20.20 -27.78
C ALA A 960 -27.09 19.36 -27.00
N LEU A 961 -28.02 20.05 -26.34
CA LEU A 961 -29.07 19.44 -25.54
C LEU A 961 -30.42 19.77 -26.17
N ASN A 962 -31.27 18.76 -26.31
CA ASN A 962 -32.67 18.83 -26.68
C ASN A 962 -32.93 19.66 -27.97
N ILE A 963 -32.35 19.21 -29.08
CA ILE A 963 -32.41 19.89 -30.38
C ILE A 963 -33.60 19.40 -31.22
N SER A 964 -33.77 18.09 -31.34
CA SER A 964 -34.59 17.48 -32.40
C SER A 964 -35.66 16.50 -31.95
N GLY A 965 -35.66 16.11 -30.66
CA GLY A 965 -36.74 15.33 -30.04
C GLY A 965 -38.06 16.10 -29.88
N LYS A 966 -39.11 15.42 -29.43
CA LYS A 966 -40.47 15.95 -29.24
C LYS A 966 -40.53 17.21 -28.35
N TYR A 967 -39.70 17.29 -27.32
CA TYR A 967 -39.58 18.47 -26.46
C TYR A 967 -38.41 19.37 -26.85
N GLY A 968 -37.74 19.06 -27.96
CA GLY A 968 -36.58 19.78 -28.46
C GLY A 968 -36.94 21.03 -29.25
N TYR A 969 -35.92 21.85 -29.49
CA TYR A 969 -36.06 23.16 -30.12
C TYR A 969 -36.86 23.13 -31.45
N PHE A 970 -36.67 22.10 -32.29
CA PHE A 970 -37.36 21.99 -33.58
C PHE A 970 -38.44 20.90 -33.67
N SER A 971 -38.52 19.98 -32.71
CA SER A 971 -39.43 18.83 -32.76
C SER A 971 -39.46 18.09 -34.12
N TRP A 972 -38.30 17.91 -34.76
CA TRP A 972 -38.20 17.23 -36.06
C TRP A 972 -38.63 15.76 -35.98
N PHE A 973 -38.43 15.14 -34.82
CA PHE A 973 -38.70 13.74 -34.59
C PHE A 973 -39.63 13.59 -33.39
N ASN A 974 -40.81 13.01 -33.62
CA ASN A 974 -41.78 12.73 -32.56
C ASN A 974 -41.60 11.34 -31.95
N PHE A 975 -40.61 10.55 -32.41
CA PHE A 975 -40.41 9.17 -31.97
C PHE A 975 -39.54 9.05 -30.69
N TYR A 976 -39.00 10.16 -30.17
CA TYR A 976 -38.30 10.25 -28.88
C TYR A 976 -38.53 11.64 -28.24
N ASP A 977 -38.29 11.76 -26.93
CA ASP A 977 -38.58 12.95 -26.12
C ASP A 977 -37.48 14.02 -26.20
N GLU A 978 -36.24 13.64 -25.87
CA GLU A 978 -35.08 14.56 -25.79
C GLU A 978 -33.83 13.93 -26.44
N ASP A 979 -32.86 14.73 -26.87
CA ASP A 979 -31.57 14.28 -27.42
C ASP A 979 -30.37 14.99 -26.76
N GLU A 980 -29.23 14.32 -26.72
CA GLU A 980 -27.95 14.88 -26.28
C GLU A 980 -26.85 14.48 -27.27
N LEU A 981 -26.13 15.48 -27.78
CA LEU A 981 -24.98 15.28 -28.66
C LEU A 981 -23.74 15.95 -28.06
N ASN A 982 -22.74 15.14 -27.70
CA ASN A 982 -21.43 15.60 -27.27
C ASN A 982 -20.36 15.21 -28.27
N ARG A 983 -19.47 16.15 -28.58
CA ARG A 983 -18.32 15.92 -29.47
C ARG A 983 -17.10 16.64 -28.95
N LEU A 984 -15.98 15.95 -28.86
CA LEU A 984 -14.69 16.49 -28.48
C LEU A 984 -13.71 16.18 -29.62
N TYR A 985 -12.99 17.19 -30.08
CA TYR A 985 -11.92 17.05 -31.07
C TYR A 985 -10.66 17.70 -30.53
N LYS A 986 -9.56 16.97 -30.49
CA LYS A 986 -8.23 17.46 -30.10
C LYS A 986 -7.25 17.17 -31.22
N PHE A 987 -6.66 18.21 -31.77
CA PHE A 987 -5.60 18.13 -32.77
C PHE A 987 -4.31 18.66 -32.14
N GLY A 988 -3.21 17.94 -32.32
CA GLY A 988 -1.88 18.36 -31.93
C GLY A 988 -0.91 18.11 -33.07
N PHE A 989 -0.25 19.16 -33.53
CA PHE A 989 0.80 19.09 -34.54
C PHE A 989 2.10 19.52 -33.88
N SER A 990 3.17 18.75 -34.05
CA SER A 990 4.52 19.14 -33.64
C SER A 990 5.47 18.98 -34.81
N PHE A 991 6.19 20.02 -35.21
CA PHE A 991 7.02 19.98 -36.42
C PHE A 991 8.32 20.74 -36.26
N GLY A 992 9.38 20.22 -36.86
CA GLY A 992 10.74 20.76 -36.79
C GLY A 992 11.58 20.27 -37.97
N LYS A 993 12.87 20.58 -37.97
CA LYS A 993 13.79 20.07 -39.00
C LYS A 993 13.83 18.54 -38.93
N ASP A 994 13.45 17.86 -40.00
CA ASP A 994 13.38 16.39 -40.08
C ASP A 994 12.51 15.73 -38.98
N PHE A 995 11.55 16.47 -38.41
CA PHE A 995 10.63 15.99 -37.38
C PHE A 995 9.21 16.46 -37.66
N PHE A 996 8.25 15.54 -37.63
CA PHE A 996 6.82 15.88 -37.66
C PHE A 996 6.06 14.85 -36.83
N LYS A 997 5.13 15.29 -36.00
CA LYS A 997 4.23 14.47 -35.20
C LYS A 997 2.83 15.04 -35.29
N PHE A 998 1.87 14.16 -35.54
CA PHE A 998 0.45 14.47 -35.56
C PHE A 998 -0.25 13.61 -34.52
N ASN A 999 -1.14 14.23 -33.76
CA ASN A 999 -2.03 13.57 -32.82
C ASN A 999 -3.44 14.08 -33.05
N PHE A 1000 -4.38 13.16 -33.24
CA PHE A 1000 -5.79 13.45 -33.32
C PHE A 1000 -6.56 12.52 -32.39
N ASN A 1001 -7.36 13.11 -31.52
CA ASN A 1001 -8.22 12.41 -30.59
C ASN A 1001 -9.64 12.99 -30.72
N SER A 1002 -10.62 12.14 -31.00
CA SER A 1002 -12.01 12.56 -31.00
C SER A 1002 -12.94 11.61 -30.25
N ASN A 1003 -13.84 12.18 -29.46
CA ASN A 1003 -14.89 11.45 -28.78
C ASN A 1003 -16.25 12.00 -29.21
N HIS A 1004 -17.16 11.12 -29.59
CA HIS A 1004 -18.52 11.46 -29.97
C HIS A 1004 -19.49 10.63 -29.13
N SER A 1005 -20.53 11.26 -28.57
CA SER A 1005 -21.67 10.56 -28.02
C SER A 1005 -22.97 11.23 -28.45
N LEU A 1006 -23.92 10.41 -28.88
CA LEU A 1006 -25.26 10.82 -29.29
C LEU A 1006 -26.27 9.95 -28.56
N TYR A 1007 -27.08 10.55 -27.71
CA TYR A 1007 -28.14 9.87 -26.97
C TYR A 1007 -29.51 10.40 -27.40
N PHE A 1008 -30.45 9.49 -27.64
CA PHE A 1008 -31.86 9.77 -27.85
C PHE A 1008 -32.62 9.22 -26.64
N PHE A 1009 -33.33 10.08 -25.92
CA PHE A 1009 -34.12 9.74 -24.74
C PHE A 1009 -35.60 9.63 -25.12
N PHE A 1010 -36.23 8.49 -24.86
CA PHE A 1010 -37.66 8.27 -25.13
C PHE A 1010 -38.56 8.64 -23.95
N ASN A 1011 -37.93 8.82 -22.78
CA ASN A 1011 -38.45 9.37 -21.53
C ASN A 1011 -37.26 9.53 -20.57
N SER A 1012 -37.49 9.91 -19.31
CA SER A 1012 -36.42 10.10 -18.32
C SER A 1012 -35.55 8.86 -18.02
N ASN A 1013 -35.91 7.67 -18.54
CA ASN A 1013 -35.27 6.40 -18.20
C ASN A 1013 -34.87 5.53 -19.40
N ASN A 1014 -35.39 5.77 -20.60
CA ASN A 1014 -35.17 4.97 -21.80
C ASN A 1014 -34.28 5.74 -22.78
N ARG A 1015 -33.19 5.14 -23.24
CA ARG A 1015 -32.28 5.79 -24.19
C ARG A 1015 -31.67 4.86 -25.24
N LEU A 1016 -31.44 5.39 -26.43
CA LEU A 1016 -30.60 4.81 -27.47
C LEU A 1016 -29.36 5.69 -27.62
N GLY A 1017 -28.17 5.10 -27.53
CA GLY A 1017 -26.88 5.78 -27.53
C GLY A 1017 -25.95 5.27 -28.62
N PHE A 1018 -25.22 6.19 -29.24
CA PHE A 1018 -24.12 5.89 -30.16
C PHE A 1018 -22.88 6.60 -29.65
N GLU A 1019 -21.80 5.85 -29.41
CA GLU A 1019 -20.51 6.39 -28.98
C GLU A 1019 -19.43 6.03 -29.99
N ASN A 1020 -18.52 6.96 -30.26
CA ASN A 1020 -17.33 6.72 -31.06
C ASN A 1020 -16.12 7.36 -30.35
N GLU A 1021 -15.07 6.57 -30.15
CA GLU A 1021 -13.76 7.02 -29.65
C GLU A 1021 -12.73 6.76 -30.74
N PHE A 1022 -12.02 7.80 -31.17
CA PHE A 1022 -11.00 7.72 -32.21
C PHE A 1022 -9.69 8.35 -31.71
N LEU A 1023 -8.59 7.63 -31.90
CA LEU A 1023 -7.24 8.07 -31.59
C LEU A 1023 -6.33 7.74 -32.75
N TYR A 1024 -5.56 8.73 -33.22
CA TYR A 1024 -4.56 8.55 -34.25
C TYR A 1024 -3.33 9.38 -33.93
N THR A 1025 -2.19 8.71 -33.76
CA THR A 1025 -0.87 9.33 -33.60
C THR A 1025 0.05 8.83 -34.69
N ALA A 1026 0.76 9.74 -35.34
CA ALA A 1026 1.75 9.40 -36.35
C ALA A 1026 2.95 10.34 -36.27
N SER A 1027 4.15 9.81 -36.51
CA SER A 1027 5.39 10.56 -36.47
C SER A 1027 6.33 10.26 -37.63
N LYS A 1028 7.18 11.23 -37.93
CA LYS A 1028 8.30 11.16 -38.88
C LYS A 1028 9.54 11.69 -38.17
N ILE A 1029 10.60 10.88 -38.13
CA ILE A 1029 11.89 11.23 -37.55
C ILE A 1029 12.98 10.99 -38.62
N GLY A 1030 13.77 12.01 -38.95
CA GLY A 1030 14.81 11.94 -39.97
C GLY A 1030 14.26 11.80 -41.40
N MET A 1031 15.01 11.10 -42.25
CA MET A 1031 14.59 10.75 -43.63
C MET A 1031 13.58 9.59 -43.71
N GLN A 1032 13.07 9.10 -42.58
CA GLN A 1032 12.13 8.00 -42.55
C GLN A 1032 10.76 8.40 -43.14
N LYS A 1033 9.99 7.41 -43.61
CA LYS A 1033 8.60 7.64 -44.03
C LYS A 1033 7.75 8.05 -42.81
N PHE A 1034 6.63 8.72 -43.06
CA PHE A 1034 5.65 9.01 -42.01
C PHE A 1034 5.04 7.68 -41.55
N LEU A 1035 5.20 7.36 -40.26
CA LEU A 1035 4.75 6.11 -39.68
C LEU A 1035 3.63 6.38 -38.67
N THR A 1036 2.56 5.59 -38.75
CA THR A 1036 1.55 5.54 -37.70
C THR A 1036 2.18 4.94 -36.44
N ASP A 1037 2.17 5.69 -35.35
CA ASP A 1037 2.62 5.22 -34.04
C ASP A 1037 1.48 4.44 -33.35
N GLU A 1038 0.27 4.97 -33.42
CA GLU A 1038 -0.94 4.38 -32.84
C GLU A 1038 -2.19 4.79 -33.63
N TRP A 1039 -3.07 3.83 -33.91
CA TRP A 1039 -4.42 4.07 -34.41
C TRP A 1039 -5.38 3.23 -33.59
N LYS A 1040 -6.49 3.82 -33.17
CA LYS A 1040 -7.56 3.14 -32.43
C LYS A 1040 -8.89 3.77 -32.76
N GLU A 1041 -9.88 2.96 -33.07
CA GLU A 1041 -11.26 3.38 -33.27
C GLU A 1041 -12.22 2.42 -32.59
N LYS A 1042 -13.11 2.95 -31.74
CA LYS A 1042 -14.09 2.16 -31.00
C LYS A 1042 -15.48 2.75 -31.19
N PHE A 1043 -16.39 1.95 -31.73
CA PHE A 1043 -17.82 2.26 -31.83
C PHE A 1043 -18.57 1.52 -30.73
N SER A 1044 -19.53 2.15 -30.07
CA SER A 1044 -20.48 1.50 -29.17
C SER A 1044 -21.92 1.90 -29.50
N LEU A 1045 -22.81 0.92 -29.63
CA LEU A 1045 -24.25 1.10 -29.64
C LEU A 1045 -24.79 0.69 -28.27
N ILE A 1046 -25.56 1.57 -27.64
CA ILE A 1046 -26.14 1.36 -26.31
C ILE A 1046 -27.65 1.47 -26.43
N PHE A 1047 -28.40 0.52 -25.90
CA PHE A 1047 -29.84 0.60 -25.79
C PHE A 1047 -30.25 0.31 -24.35
N SER A 1048 -30.72 1.34 -23.64
CA SER A 1048 -31.20 1.22 -22.27
C SER A 1048 -32.73 1.40 -22.24
N TYR A 1049 -33.43 0.49 -21.60
CA TYR A 1049 -34.90 0.48 -21.51
C TYR A 1049 -35.33 0.12 -20.09
N LYS A 1050 -36.15 0.95 -19.46
CA LYS A 1050 -36.75 0.78 -18.14
C LYS A 1050 -38.24 0.47 -18.32
N GLY A 1051 -38.59 -0.80 -18.23
CA GLY A 1051 -39.93 -1.33 -18.49
C GLY A 1051 -39.88 -2.76 -19.05
N GLY A 1052 -41.05 -3.35 -19.30
CA GLY A 1052 -41.17 -4.74 -19.78
C GLY A 1052 -40.88 -5.79 -18.69
N THR A 1053 -41.31 -7.04 -18.92
CA THR A 1053 -41.03 -8.16 -18.01
C THR A 1053 -39.63 -8.69 -18.25
N SER A 1054 -38.71 -8.40 -17.34
CA SER A 1054 -37.39 -9.04 -17.33
C SER A 1054 -37.48 -10.48 -16.85
N LEU A 1055 -36.46 -11.29 -17.14
CA LEU A 1055 -36.40 -12.66 -16.63
C LEU A 1055 -36.38 -12.72 -15.09
N PRO A 1056 -35.63 -11.86 -14.37
CA PRO A 1056 -35.71 -11.81 -12.92
C PRO A 1056 -37.13 -11.50 -12.41
N ARG A 1057 -37.85 -10.56 -13.05
CA ARG A 1057 -39.23 -10.26 -12.68
C ARG A 1057 -40.17 -11.45 -12.80
N LEU A 1058 -40.15 -12.18 -13.92
CA LEU A 1058 -41.01 -13.35 -14.12
C LEU A 1058 -40.80 -14.39 -13.02
N ILE A 1059 -39.54 -14.59 -12.63
CA ILE A 1059 -39.19 -15.47 -11.51
C ILE A 1059 -39.79 -14.92 -10.21
N ILE A 1060 -39.59 -13.64 -9.89
CA ILE A 1060 -40.04 -13.02 -8.63
C ILE A 1060 -41.56 -12.93 -8.51
N GLU A 1061 -42.28 -12.61 -9.58
CA GLU A 1061 -43.76 -12.54 -9.59
C GLU A 1061 -44.42 -13.89 -9.33
N THR A 1062 -43.71 -15.00 -9.54
CA THR A 1062 -44.22 -16.35 -9.25
C THR A 1062 -44.45 -16.56 -7.74
N PHE A 1063 -43.75 -15.81 -6.88
CA PHE A 1063 -43.80 -15.98 -5.42
C PHE A 1063 -43.96 -14.67 -4.63
N SER A 1064 -44.07 -13.50 -5.27
CA SER A 1064 -44.16 -12.21 -4.59
C SER A 1064 -45.03 -11.19 -5.35
N LYS A 1065 -45.70 -10.31 -4.59
CA LYS A 1065 -46.48 -9.16 -5.10
C LYS A 1065 -45.83 -7.80 -4.82
N ILE A 1066 -44.55 -7.79 -4.43
CA ILE A 1066 -43.81 -6.56 -4.12
C ILE A 1066 -43.68 -5.69 -5.38
N PRO A 1067 -43.71 -4.35 -5.29
CA PRO A 1067 -43.46 -3.48 -6.43
C PRO A 1067 -42.09 -3.75 -7.08
N LEU A 1068 -42.08 -4.04 -8.38
CA LEU A 1068 -40.88 -4.31 -9.16
C LEU A 1068 -40.63 -3.20 -10.20
N SER A 1069 -39.37 -2.82 -10.39
CA SER A 1069 -38.95 -1.91 -11.45
C SER A 1069 -37.83 -2.54 -12.27
N ASP A 1070 -38.10 -2.81 -13.54
CA ASP A 1070 -37.16 -3.42 -14.46
C ASP A 1070 -36.36 -2.39 -15.25
N SER A 1071 -35.12 -2.75 -15.57
CA SER A 1071 -34.26 -2.06 -16.51
C SER A 1071 -33.46 -3.08 -17.32
N ARG A 1072 -33.17 -2.73 -18.57
CA ARG A 1072 -32.41 -3.53 -19.52
C ARG A 1072 -31.41 -2.60 -20.20
N GLU A 1073 -30.19 -3.07 -20.40
CA GLU A 1073 -29.17 -2.40 -21.17
C GLU A 1073 -28.51 -3.40 -22.12
N GLU A 1074 -28.48 -3.05 -23.40
CA GLU A 1074 -27.67 -3.73 -24.41
C GLU A 1074 -26.53 -2.82 -24.81
N ARG A 1075 -25.32 -3.35 -24.89
CA ARG A 1075 -24.16 -2.63 -25.40
C ARG A 1075 -23.40 -3.49 -26.40
N LEU A 1076 -23.41 -3.08 -27.66
CA LEU A 1076 -22.55 -3.67 -28.70
C LEU A 1076 -21.38 -2.72 -28.91
N SER A 1077 -20.14 -3.21 -28.82
CA SER A 1077 -18.94 -2.43 -29.09
C SER A 1077 -18.05 -3.12 -30.11
N VAL A 1078 -17.46 -2.34 -31.02
CA VAL A 1078 -16.48 -2.79 -32.00
C VAL A 1078 -15.28 -1.87 -31.92
N GLU A 1079 -14.10 -2.44 -31.67
CA GLU A 1079 -12.84 -1.72 -31.57
C GLU A 1079 -11.85 -2.27 -32.60
N PHE A 1080 -11.19 -1.36 -33.32
CA PHE A 1080 -10.07 -1.65 -34.21
C PHE A 1080 -8.85 -0.87 -33.70
N SER A 1081 -7.66 -1.49 -33.68
CA SER A 1081 -6.44 -0.80 -33.25
C SER A 1081 -5.17 -1.33 -33.92
N GLN A 1082 -4.14 -0.50 -33.98
CA GLN A 1082 -2.81 -0.82 -34.49
C GLN A 1082 -1.76 0.05 -33.79
N ASN A 1083 -0.59 -0.51 -33.43
CA ASN A 1083 0.49 0.23 -32.75
C ASN A 1083 1.86 -0.14 -33.35
N LYS A 1084 2.84 0.76 -33.30
CA LYS A 1084 4.23 0.54 -33.72
C LYS A 1084 4.88 -0.74 -33.18
N SER A 1085 4.57 -1.13 -31.94
CA SER A 1085 5.08 -2.36 -31.32
C SER A 1085 4.40 -3.65 -31.84
N LEU A 1086 3.22 -3.52 -32.46
CA LEU A 1086 2.38 -4.62 -32.97
C LEU A 1086 1.78 -4.21 -34.33
N PRO A 1087 2.52 -4.38 -35.44
CA PRO A 1087 2.13 -3.86 -36.76
C PRO A 1087 0.89 -4.52 -37.38
N LYS A 1088 0.32 -5.55 -36.73
CA LYS A 1088 -0.92 -6.22 -37.19
C LYS A 1088 -2.16 -5.42 -36.75
N LEU A 1089 -3.19 -5.41 -37.60
CA LEU A 1089 -4.51 -4.92 -37.23
C LEU A 1089 -5.12 -5.78 -36.13
N ASN A 1090 -5.39 -5.18 -34.98
CA ASN A 1090 -6.14 -5.79 -33.91
C ASN A 1090 -7.61 -5.39 -34.00
N TYR A 1091 -8.50 -6.33 -33.69
CA TYR A 1091 -9.93 -6.10 -33.62
C TYR A 1091 -10.51 -6.73 -32.35
N LYS A 1092 -11.52 -6.08 -31.78
CA LYS A 1092 -12.24 -6.54 -30.60
C LYS A 1092 -13.73 -6.26 -30.77
N PHE A 1093 -14.55 -7.28 -30.66
CA PHE A 1093 -16.00 -7.22 -30.68
C PHE A 1093 -16.51 -7.56 -29.29
N SER A 1094 -17.40 -6.77 -28.73
CA SER A 1094 -18.07 -7.11 -27.49
C SER A 1094 -19.58 -6.87 -27.56
N PHE A 1095 -20.36 -7.81 -27.05
CA PHE A 1095 -21.79 -7.66 -26.86
C PHE A 1095 -22.10 -7.92 -25.40
N LYS A 1096 -22.68 -6.93 -24.72
CA LYS A 1096 -23.05 -6.99 -23.31
C LYS A 1096 -24.56 -6.82 -23.18
N HIS A 1097 -25.19 -7.83 -22.63
CA HIS A 1097 -26.57 -7.87 -22.21
C HIS A 1097 -26.64 -7.69 -20.69
N LEU A 1098 -27.50 -6.80 -20.21
CA LEU A 1098 -27.79 -6.61 -18.79
C LEU A 1098 -29.29 -6.43 -18.59
N GLN A 1099 -29.90 -7.23 -17.73
CA GLN A 1099 -31.23 -7.01 -17.17
C GLN A 1099 -31.07 -6.77 -15.68
N SER A 1100 -31.84 -5.85 -15.11
CA SER A 1100 -31.90 -5.59 -13.67
C SER A 1100 -33.35 -5.37 -13.24
N THR A 1101 -33.77 -6.03 -12.15
CA THR A 1101 -35.06 -5.84 -11.51
C THR A 1101 -34.86 -5.36 -10.09
N LYS A 1102 -35.28 -4.13 -9.81
CA LYS A 1102 -35.36 -3.63 -8.45
C LYS A 1102 -36.61 -4.17 -7.75
N ILE A 1103 -36.45 -4.64 -6.53
CA ILE A 1103 -37.49 -5.18 -5.65
C ILE A 1103 -37.70 -4.16 -4.52
N GLY A 1104 -38.75 -3.33 -4.63
CA GLY A 1104 -38.96 -2.20 -3.73
C GLY A 1104 -37.78 -1.20 -3.73
N SER A 1105 -37.45 -0.63 -2.58
CA SER A 1105 -36.30 0.28 -2.40
C SER A 1105 -34.99 -0.41 -2.00
N HIS A 1106 -35.05 -1.71 -1.71
CA HIS A 1106 -34.01 -2.41 -0.94
C HIS A 1106 -33.42 -3.64 -1.65
N GLY A 1107 -34.05 -4.18 -2.71
CA GLY A 1107 -33.52 -5.33 -3.45
C GLY A 1107 -33.24 -5.03 -4.91
N GLU A 1108 -32.28 -5.72 -5.51
CA GLU A 1108 -31.98 -5.69 -6.94
C GLU A 1108 -31.46 -7.06 -7.43
N VAL A 1109 -32.04 -7.61 -8.49
CA VAL A 1109 -31.54 -8.84 -9.15
C VAL A 1109 -31.14 -8.50 -10.57
N LYS A 1110 -29.91 -8.84 -10.96
CA LYS A 1110 -29.35 -8.63 -12.29
C LYS A 1110 -29.05 -9.94 -12.98
N ILE A 1111 -29.28 -9.99 -14.28
CA ILE A 1111 -28.79 -11.05 -15.16
C ILE A 1111 -27.97 -10.37 -16.23
N PHE A 1112 -26.76 -10.88 -16.49
CA PHE A 1112 -25.89 -10.32 -17.50
C PHE A 1112 -25.21 -11.40 -18.32
N ALA A 1113 -24.90 -11.07 -19.56
CA ALA A 1113 -24.09 -11.90 -20.45
C ALA A 1113 -23.22 -10.99 -21.30
N GLU A 1114 -21.93 -11.24 -21.34
CA GLU A 1114 -20.95 -10.52 -22.13
C GLU A 1114 -20.18 -11.52 -22.99
N LEU A 1115 -20.25 -11.31 -24.30
CA LEU A 1115 -19.51 -12.04 -25.31
C LEU A 1115 -18.43 -11.10 -25.83
N GLU A 1116 -17.16 -11.43 -25.65
CA GLU A 1116 -16.02 -10.63 -26.12
C GLU A 1116 -15.11 -11.48 -27.01
N GLY A 1117 -14.94 -11.07 -28.26
CA GLY A 1117 -14.01 -11.69 -29.21
C GLY A 1117 -12.89 -10.72 -29.58
N ALA A 1118 -11.62 -11.09 -29.42
CA ALA A 1118 -10.48 -10.23 -29.72
C ALA A 1118 -9.36 -10.98 -30.45
N SER A 1119 -8.69 -10.32 -31.40
CA SER A 1119 -7.45 -10.83 -31.98
C SER A 1119 -6.29 -10.72 -30.99
N THR A 1120 -5.38 -11.69 -31.00
CA THR A 1120 -4.19 -11.72 -30.11
C THR A 1120 -2.89 -11.41 -30.86
N THR A 1121 -1.80 -11.24 -30.10
CA THR A 1121 -0.44 -11.09 -30.63
C THR A 1121 0.12 -12.38 -31.26
N SER A 1122 -0.47 -13.55 -30.96
CA SER A 1122 -0.01 -14.89 -31.38
C SER A 1122 -0.70 -15.41 -32.64
N ASN A 1123 -1.34 -14.54 -33.44
CA ASN A 1123 -2.18 -14.93 -34.59
C ASN A 1123 -3.35 -15.86 -34.22
N SER A 1124 -3.96 -15.65 -33.05
CA SER A 1124 -5.19 -16.34 -32.62
C SER A 1124 -6.36 -15.38 -32.44
N PHE A 1125 -7.56 -15.95 -32.30
CA PHE A 1125 -8.78 -15.25 -31.91
C PHE A 1125 -9.22 -15.74 -30.53
N LEU A 1126 -9.28 -14.83 -29.56
CA LEU A 1126 -9.71 -15.10 -28.20
C LEU A 1126 -11.19 -14.76 -28.03
N LEU A 1127 -12.01 -15.75 -27.69
CA LEU A 1127 -13.40 -15.62 -27.34
C LEU A 1127 -13.60 -15.80 -25.83
N ASN A 1128 -14.04 -14.75 -25.16
CA ASN A 1128 -14.44 -14.76 -23.76
C ASN A 1128 -15.96 -14.70 -23.67
N ILE A 1129 -16.54 -15.58 -22.86
CA ILE A 1129 -17.96 -15.63 -22.57
C ILE A 1129 -18.11 -15.50 -21.05
N ASN A 1130 -18.75 -14.42 -20.62
CA ASN A 1130 -19.00 -14.11 -19.22
C ASN A 1130 -20.51 -14.00 -19.03
N ALA A 1131 -21.16 -14.93 -18.35
CA ALA A 1131 -22.59 -14.84 -18.09
C ALA A 1131 -22.90 -15.15 -16.63
N GLY A 1132 -23.89 -14.48 -16.06
CA GLY A 1132 -24.19 -14.65 -14.65
C GLY A 1132 -25.50 -14.04 -14.22
N ILE A 1133 -25.86 -14.40 -12.99
CA ILE A 1133 -26.93 -13.78 -12.21
C ILE A 1133 -26.30 -13.18 -10.96
N SER A 1134 -26.70 -11.97 -10.62
CA SER A 1134 -26.39 -11.38 -9.32
C SER A 1134 -27.64 -10.88 -8.62
N GLY A 1135 -27.62 -10.89 -7.29
CA GLY A 1135 -28.72 -10.46 -6.46
C GLY A 1135 -28.17 -9.72 -5.26
N LYS A 1136 -28.67 -8.51 -5.03
CA LYS A 1136 -28.33 -7.67 -3.90
C LYS A 1136 -29.59 -7.38 -3.09
N VAL A 1137 -29.52 -7.61 -1.78
CA VAL A 1137 -30.53 -7.16 -0.82
C VAL A 1137 -29.82 -6.27 0.18
N ASP A 1138 -30.25 -5.02 0.26
CA ASP A 1138 -29.93 -4.06 1.31
C ASP A 1138 -31.00 -4.20 2.41
N PHE A 1139 -30.59 -4.25 3.67
CA PHE A 1139 -31.48 -4.44 4.83
C PHE A 1139 -31.80 -3.15 5.55
#